data_AF-A0A6G0NFJ2-F1
#
_entry.id   AF-A0A6G0NFJ2-F1
#
_cell.length_a   1.000
_cell.length_b   1.000
_cell.length_c   1.000
_cell.angle_alpha   90.00
_cell.angle_beta   90.00
_cell.angle_gamma   90.00
#
_symmetry.space_group_name_H-M   'P 1'
#
loop_
_entity.id
_entity.type
_entity.pdbx_description
1 polymer ?
#
loop_
_entity_poly.entity_id
_entity_poly.type
_entity_poly.pdbx_seq_one_letter_code
_entity_poly.pdbx_strand_id
1 'polypeptide(L)'
;MPPDTKTRTSVDLEGNCKLHVVPTAQPDSTGREILADSRFWLLFATVFILVGSSLFIMSNIAFIVESLGGPMEQIPTMVALFSVGNCCGRVVAGIISDSVLDRCPRIYFVSVASVLVGAIHTLFLVIPRAYLAVPITLAGIADGVMFAAFPVLTRETFGARHFGKNFGLISVANALGFPLFYSPVGSFVSAVRVDGVQKCIGDECFRPVFLLVIALSVVSLAASLRFAARQSYVRLTGLAVNHRFQVATRSSMVSSPSLLRRSCSLLAGVLLMLGVGSTYALSAWNAQLKTLLHFTQAGISTVSAMTMLGTYMSYIPGVIFDRLGSYTSVLLSGSAMLVIHLAMFTALQFAPESLSPLGMGSAMLLFGLLSSFCVFSSIVPNESLFGDENRGKVMAALTSAYSCGGAFFAFVFHEGFHSSDVPGYFLFVGNYLLAACVFGWCVFARPLACEEDVSKKRRSGSVEFGLGSISTSSDGQGNGAASEKPDDITGVALLTDVRFWMLFIPVMIVIGAGLLVMSNVSFIVESLGGPVEQVPFMVALFSIVNTLGRLATGAVSDLLLTRYPRAYFAGASAVLTAITQVVFLSVPPSWLLLPVAMAGFSEGVMFGTFPVIIREEFGLQHFGKNFGLLSLANCVGYPLFFSPLASYVYQHSAATRTVDGVEKCFGTQCFGPVFVVVIVLSAVALACSVQLARLQRRRKFYSYQQIRP
;
A
#
# COMPACT_ATOMS: atom_id res chain seq x y z
N MET A 1 -86.30 0.23 -16.28
CA MET A 1 -86.47 0.52 -14.83
C MET A 1 -85.27 -0.08 -14.08
N PRO A 2 -84.68 0.68 -13.14
CA PRO A 2 -83.40 0.42 -12.46
C PRO A 2 -83.63 -0.47 -11.20
N PRO A 3 -82.65 -0.80 -10.30
CA PRO A 3 -81.64 0.06 -9.62
C PRO A 3 -80.20 -0.48 -9.75
N ASP A 4 -79.09 0.27 -9.70
CA ASP A 4 -78.58 1.31 -8.80
C ASP A 4 -78.17 0.80 -7.39
N THR A 5 -76.87 0.64 -7.15
CA THR A 5 -76.22 0.87 -5.83
C THR A 5 -74.69 0.97 -5.98
N LYS A 6 -74.16 2.08 -5.47
CA LYS A 6 -72.76 2.50 -5.43
C LYS A 6 -71.95 1.72 -4.38
N THR A 7 -70.64 1.52 -4.64
CA THR A 7 -69.55 1.96 -3.74
C THR A 7 -68.17 1.93 -4.42
N ARG A 8 -67.42 3.03 -4.24
CA ARG A 8 -66.01 3.24 -4.60
C ARG A 8 -65.08 2.30 -3.83
N THR A 9 -63.98 1.88 -4.45
CA THR A 9 -62.59 2.17 -4.01
C THR A 9 -61.55 1.76 -5.07
N SER A 10 -60.46 2.53 -5.10
CA SER A 10 -59.32 2.59 -6.01
C SER A 10 -58.44 1.33 -6.12
N VAL A 11 -57.90 1.03 -7.31
CA VAL A 11 -56.59 0.37 -7.48
C VAL A 11 -55.87 0.90 -8.74
N ASP A 12 -54.57 1.09 -8.55
CA ASP A 12 -53.56 1.83 -9.31
C ASP A 12 -53.26 1.39 -10.75
N LEU A 13 -53.07 2.39 -11.62
CA LEU A 13 -52.32 2.26 -12.88
C LEU A 13 -50.83 2.47 -12.59
N GLU A 14 -50.06 1.39 -12.43
CA GLU A 14 -48.59 1.48 -12.46
C GLU A 14 -47.97 0.27 -13.21
N GLY A 15 -47.85 0.42 -14.53
CA GLY A 15 -47.08 -0.48 -15.40
C GLY A 15 -45.58 -0.29 -15.19
N ASN A 16 -45.02 -0.93 -14.15
CA ASN A 16 -43.60 -0.91 -13.83
C ASN A 16 -42.79 -1.85 -14.76
N CYS A 17 -42.30 -1.34 -15.90
CA CYS A 17 -41.24 -1.97 -16.68
C CYS A 17 -39.91 -1.79 -15.93
N LYS A 18 -39.36 -2.86 -15.36
CA LYS A 18 -38.00 -2.86 -14.77
C LYS A 18 -37.05 -3.44 -15.81
N LEU A 19 -35.78 -3.08 -15.77
CA LEU A 19 -34.78 -3.54 -16.74
C LEU A 19 -33.94 -4.64 -16.10
N HIS A 20 -34.02 -5.86 -16.62
CA HIS A 20 -33.09 -6.95 -16.30
C HIS A 20 -31.74 -6.61 -16.94
N VAL A 21 -30.61 -6.56 -16.22
CA VAL A 21 -29.30 -6.47 -16.88
C VAL A 21 -28.87 -7.88 -17.29
N VAL A 22 -29.02 -8.23 -18.57
CA VAL A 22 -28.29 -9.37 -19.17
C VAL A 22 -26.79 -9.02 -19.15
N PRO A 23 -25.89 -9.94 -18.74
CA PRO A 23 -24.45 -9.72 -18.82
C PRO A 23 -24.10 -9.34 -20.26
N THR A 24 -23.62 -8.12 -20.48
CA THR A 24 -23.05 -7.73 -21.76
C THR A 24 -21.96 -8.73 -22.11
N ALA A 25 -22.05 -9.34 -23.30
CA ALA A 25 -20.98 -10.15 -23.85
C ALA A 25 -19.70 -9.31 -23.78
N GLN A 26 -18.77 -9.67 -22.89
CA GLN A 26 -17.51 -8.96 -22.80
C GLN A 26 -16.74 -9.17 -24.11
N PRO A 27 -16.08 -8.14 -24.65
CA PRO A 27 -15.25 -8.30 -25.83
C PRO A 27 -14.05 -9.18 -25.48
N ASP A 28 -14.12 -10.47 -25.80
CA ASP A 28 -13.08 -11.46 -25.50
C ASP A 28 -12.09 -11.56 -26.68
N SER A 29 -11.36 -10.48 -26.98
CA SER A 29 -10.36 -10.48 -28.07
C SER A 29 -9.05 -11.14 -27.63
N THR A 30 -8.54 -12.06 -28.45
CA THR A 30 -7.25 -12.73 -28.23
C THR A 30 -6.07 -11.88 -28.70
N GLY A 31 -4.86 -12.14 -28.18
CA GLY A 31 -3.67 -11.32 -28.45
C GLY A 31 -3.25 -11.24 -29.93
N ARG A 32 -3.67 -12.17 -30.79
CA ARG A 32 -3.45 -12.05 -32.25
C ARG A 32 -4.49 -11.16 -32.92
N GLU A 33 -5.72 -11.17 -32.43
CA GLU A 33 -6.83 -10.38 -32.96
C GLU A 33 -6.65 -8.90 -32.66
N ILE A 34 -6.06 -8.54 -31.50
CA ILE A 34 -5.82 -7.13 -31.18
C ILE A 34 -4.79 -6.47 -32.11
N LEU A 35 -3.87 -7.22 -32.72
CA LEU A 35 -2.88 -6.67 -33.65
C LEU A 35 -3.52 -6.19 -34.97
N ALA A 36 -4.65 -6.80 -35.33
CA ALA A 36 -5.48 -6.35 -36.45
C ALA A 36 -6.46 -5.23 -36.04
N ASP A 37 -6.62 -4.96 -34.74
CA ASP A 37 -7.50 -3.91 -34.24
C ASP A 37 -6.83 -2.55 -34.27
N SER A 38 -7.42 -1.62 -35.00
CA SER A 38 -6.94 -0.24 -35.08
C SER A 38 -6.95 0.52 -33.74
N ARG A 39 -7.77 0.10 -32.76
CA ARG A 39 -7.80 0.68 -31.39
C ARG A 39 -6.51 0.35 -30.64
N PHE A 40 -5.94 -0.83 -30.87
CA PHE A 40 -4.68 -1.24 -30.27
C PHE A 40 -3.57 -0.28 -30.67
N TRP A 41 -3.41 0.01 -31.97
CA TRP A 41 -2.36 0.90 -32.46
C TRP A 41 -2.50 2.36 -31.99
N LEU A 42 -3.74 2.84 -31.82
CA LEU A 42 -3.99 4.17 -31.26
C LEU A 42 -3.58 4.27 -29.79
N LEU A 43 -3.93 3.26 -28.98
CA LEU A 43 -3.52 3.19 -27.58
C LEU A 43 -2.00 2.96 -27.44
N PHE A 44 -1.44 2.10 -28.29
CA PHE A 44 -0.01 1.80 -28.36
C PHE A 44 0.81 3.07 -28.66
N ALA A 45 0.42 3.85 -29.67
CA ALA A 45 1.08 5.10 -30.03
C ALA A 45 1.04 6.13 -28.88
N THR A 46 -0.11 6.19 -28.18
CA THR A 46 -0.31 7.10 -27.05
C THR A 46 0.59 6.72 -25.86
N VAL A 47 0.67 5.43 -25.52
CA VAL A 47 1.55 4.91 -24.47
C VAL A 47 3.02 5.08 -24.83
N PHE A 48 3.38 4.80 -26.09
CA PHE A 48 4.74 4.94 -26.62
C PHE A 48 5.28 6.37 -26.44
N ILE A 49 4.46 7.38 -26.76
CA ILE A 49 4.84 8.80 -26.67
C ILE A 49 4.88 9.25 -25.20
N LEU A 50 3.80 9.05 -24.44
CA LEU A 50 3.69 9.63 -23.09
C LEU A 50 4.64 8.94 -22.11
N VAL A 51 4.57 7.61 -22.01
CA VAL A 51 5.42 6.85 -21.08
C VAL A 51 6.89 6.92 -21.52
N GLY A 52 7.15 6.91 -22.84
CA GLY A 52 8.49 7.12 -23.37
C GLY A 52 9.12 8.46 -22.94
N SER A 53 8.34 9.56 -22.98
CA SER A 53 8.80 10.87 -22.51
C SER A 53 9.04 10.93 -20.98
N SER A 54 8.20 10.27 -20.19
CA SER A 54 8.36 10.19 -18.74
C SER A 54 9.61 9.38 -18.35
N LEU A 55 9.85 8.26 -19.03
CA LEU A 55 11.04 7.43 -18.83
C LEU A 55 12.32 8.18 -19.26
N PHE A 56 12.24 9.01 -20.29
CA PHE A 56 13.31 9.92 -20.68
C PHE A 56 13.67 10.89 -19.56
N ILE A 57 12.69 11.60 -18.99
CA ILE A 57 12.93 12.49 -17.86
C ILE A 57 13.51 11.71 -16.69
N MET A 58 12.88 10.60 -16.29
CA MET A 58 13.29 9.77 -15.15
C MET A 58 14.74 9.29 -15.26
N SER A 59 15.15 8.85 -16.46
CA SER A 59 16.50 8.32 -16.70
C SER A 59 17.55 9.43 -16.87
N ASN A 60 17.13 10.68 -17.07
CA ASN A 60 18.03 11.81 -17.32
C ASN A 60 17.89 12.95 -16.29
N ILE A 61 17.17 12.76 -15.16
CA ILE A 61 16.99 13.83 -14.15
C ILE A 61 18.34 14.43 -13.73
N ALA A 62 19.33 13.58 -13.43
CA ALA A 62 20.66 14.02 -13.04
C ALA A 62 21.34 14.86 -14.14
N PHE A 63 21.30 14.40 -15.39
CA PHE A 63 21.90 15.11 -16.53
C PHE A 63 21.15 16.40 -16.90
N ILE A 64 19.82 16.43 -16.74
CA ILE A 64 19.00 17.62 -16.94
C ILE A 64 19.37 18.67 -15.89
N VAL A 65 19.47 18.29 -14.61
CA VAL A 65 19.87 19.20 -13.52
C VAL A 65 21.32 19.67 -13.69
N GLU A 66 22.25 18.77 -14.03
CA GLU A 66 23.67 19.10 -14.25
C GLU A 66 23.87 20.03 -15.46
N SER A 67 23.21 19.75 -16.59
CA SER A 67 23.32 20.57 -17.82
C SER A 67 22.83 22.01 -17.64
N LEU A 68 21.87 22.21 -16.73
CA LEU A 68 21.30 23.52 -16.41
C LEU A 68 22.05 24.24 -15.27
N GLY A 69 23.16 23.67 -14.77
CA GLY A 69 23.99 24.26 -13.73
C GLY A 69 23.33 24.25 -12.34
N GLY A 70 22.41 23.31 -12.09
CA GLY A 70 21.84 23.10 -10.76
C GLY A 70 22.87 22.49 -9.80
N PRO A 71 22.81 22.80 -8.49
CA PRO A 71 23.71 22.20 -7.52
C PRO A 71 23.45 20.69 -7.42
N MET A 72 24.52 19.90 -7.43
CA MET A 72 24.46 18.42 -7.41
C MET A 72 23.73 17.88 -6.17
N GLU A 73 23.69 18.65 -5.09
CA GLU A 73 22.96 18.35 -3.84
C GLU A 73 21.43 18.29 -4.03
N GLN A 74 20.88 18.92 -5.07
CA GLN A 74 19.42 18.93 -5.32
C GLN A 74 18.92 17.73 -6.13
N ILE A 75 19.82 16.94 -6.75
CA ILE A 75 19.43 15.81 -7.61
C ILE A 75 18.56 14.77 -6.87
N PRO A 76 18.89 14.33 -5.63
CA PRO A 76 18.05 13.39 -4.88
C PRO A 76 16.65 13.94 -4.61
N THR A 77 16.55 15.24 -4.30
CA THR A 77 15.27 15.94 -4.07
C THR A 77 14.41 15.94 -5.33
N MET A 78 14.99 16.18 -6.50
CA MET A 78 14.27 16.14 -7.78
C MET A 78 13.74 14.73 -8.12
N VAL A 79 14.52 13.69 -7.85
CA VAL A 79 14.10 12.29 -8.03
C VAL A 79 12.97 11.93 -7.06
N ALA A 80 13.05 12.39 -5.80
CA ALA A 80 12.00 12.21 -4.81
C ALA A 80 10.69 12.90 -5.23
N LEU A 81 10.77 14.14 -5.70
CA LEU A 81 9.62 14.91 -6.18
C LEU A 81 8.95 14.27 -7.39
N PHE A 82 9.72 13.76 -8.35
CA PHE A 82 9.18 12.97 -9.46
C PHE A 82 8.43 11.73 -8.95
N SER A 83 8.99 11.02 -7.97
CA SER A 83 8.41 9.81 -7.40
C SER A 83 7.12 10.07 -6.61
N VAL A 84 7.11 11.14 -5.80
CA VAL A 84 5.91 11.62 -5.08
C VAL A 84 4.84 12.04 -6.08
N GLY A 85 5.21 12.82 -7.10
CA GLY A 85 4.32 13.21 -8.18
C GLY A 85 3.69 12.00 -8.87
N ASN A 86 4.48 10.97 -9.17
CA ASN A 86 4.02 9.72 -9.76
C ASN A 86 2.99 8.99 -8.88
N CYS A 87 3.28 8.88 -7.59
CA CYS A 87 2.34 8.32 -6.63
C CYS A 87 1.01 9.11 -6.59
N CYS A 88 1.10 10.44 -6.45
CA CYS A 88 -0.06 11.32 -6.45
C CYS A 88 -0.87 11.21 -7.75
N GLY A 89 -0.21 11.19 -8.91
CA GLY A 89 -0.83 11.05 -10.21
C GLY A 89 -1.60 9.74 -10.36
N ARG A 90 -1.05 8.61 -9.89
CA ARG A 90 -1.73 7.31 -9.91
C ARG A 90 -3.00 7.30 -9.06
N VAL A 91 -2.88 7.82 -7.84
CA VAL A 91 -3.99 7.85 -6.88
C VAL A 91 -5.09 8.77 -7.38
N VAL A 92 -4.73 9.99 -7.78
CA VAL A 92 -5.68 11.01 -8.25
C VAL A 92 -6.33 10.57 -9.56
N ALA A 93 -5.58 10.09 -10.55
CA ALA A 93 -6.16 9.61 -11.81
C ALA A 93 -7.01 8.35 -11.62
N GLY A 94 -6.61 7.44 -10.73
CA GLY A 94 -7.41 6.27 -10.39
C GLY A 94 -8.77 6.67 -9.83
N ILE A 95 -8.78 7.56 -8.82
CA ILE A 95 -9.99 8.07 -8.18
C ILE A 95 -10.84 8.86 -9.18
N ILE A 96 -10.28 9.87 -9.86
CA ILE A 96 -11.06 10.73 -10.76
C ILE A 96 -11.54 9.94 -12.00
N SER A 97 -10.75 8.99 -12.51
CA SER A 97 -11.22 8.17 -13.65
C SER A 97 -12.40 7.28 -13.27
N ASP A 98 -12.34 6.61 -12.10
CA ASP A 98 -13.44 5.82 -11.53
C ASP A 98 -14.68 6.66 -11.24
N SER A 99 -14.45 7.93 -10.93
CA SER A 99 -15.47 8.88 -10.53
C SER A 99 -16.32 9.43 -11.68
N VAL A 100 -15.72 9.53 -12.87
CA VAL A 100 -16.31 10.25 -14.01
C VAL A 100 -16.69 9.27 -15.13
N LEU A 101 -16.57 7.94 -14.95
CA LEU A 101 -16.91 6.96 -16.01
C LEU A 101 -18.30 7.11 -16.61
N ASP A 102 -19.27 7.47 -15.78
CA ASP A 102 -20.68 7.61 -16.19
C ASP A 102 -20.90 8.84 -17.09
N ARG A 103 -19.98 9.81 -17.06
CA ARG A 103 -20.08 11.09 -17.80
C ARG A 103 -19.01 11.23 -18.88
N CYS A 104 -17.79 10.76 -18.61
CA CYS A 104 -16.64 10.82 -19.52
C CYS A 104 -15.95 9.46 -19.59
N PRO A 105 -15.86 8.86 -20.79
CA PRO A 105 -14.98 7.73 -21.06
C PRO A 105 -13.55 7.95 -20.51
N ARG A 106 -12.97 6.91 -19.88
CA ARG A 106 -11.62 6.98 -19.26
C ARG A 106 -10.51 7.43 -20.23
N ILE A 107 -10.71 7.25 -21.53
CA ILE A 107 -9.78 7.70 -22.57
C ILE A 107 -9.54 9.22 -22.54
N TYR A 108 -10.51 10.02 -22.09
CA TYR A 108 -10.33 11.47 -21.98
C TYR A 108 -9.26 11.86 -20.93
N PHE A 109 -8.99 11.00 -19.93
CA PHE A 109 -7.88 11.21 -18.99
C PHE A 109 -6.52 11.09 -19.68
N VAL A 110 -6.42 10.21 -20.68
CA VAL A 110 -5.22 10.06 -21.50
C VAL A 110 -5.05 11.23 -22.46
N SER A 111 -6.15 11.80 -22.95
CA SER A 111 -6.12 13.07 -23.71
C SER A 111 -5.65 14.23 -22.86
N VAL A 112 -6.12 14.34 -21.61
CA VAL A 112 -5.65 15.36 -20.65
C VAL A 112 -4.17 15.15 -20.31
N ALA A 113 -3.73 13.90 -20.10
CA ALA A 113 -2.33 13.59 -19.89
C ALA A 113 -1.45 14.00 -21.09
N SER A 114 -1.96 13.89 -22.32
CA SER A 114 -1.23 14.33 -23.52
C SER A 114 -1.03 15.85 -23.54
N VAL A 115 -2.05 16.62 -23.15
CA VAL A 115 -1.94 18.08 -23.01
C VAL A 115 -0.96 18.46 -21.89
N LEU A 116 -1.05 17.75 -20.76
CA LEU A 116 -0.19 18.00 -19.59
C LEU A 116 1.28 17.73 -19.92
N VAL A 117 1.60 16.64 -20.61
CA VAL A 117 2.96 16.32 -21.04
C VAL A 117 3.52 17.40 -21.98
N GLY A 118 2.72 17.92 -22.92
CA GLY A 118 3.12 19.05 -23.77
C GLY A 118 3.40 20.32 -22.96
N ALA A 119 2.56 20.64 -21.98
CA ALA A 119 2.75 21.79 -21.09
C ALA A 119 4.01 21.64 -20.21
N ILE A 120 4.29 20.45 -19.69
CA ILE A 120 5.47 20.15 -18.87
C ILE A 120 6.75 20.35 -19.67
N HIS A 121 6.81 19.85 -20.89
CA HIS A 121 8.00 19.99 -21.74
C HIS A 121 8.19 21.43 -22.22
N THR A 122 7.10 22.19 -22.38
CA THR A 122 7.17 23.65 -22.58
C THR A 122 7.71 24.35 -21.33
N LEU A 123 7.32 23.87 -20.14
CA LEU A 123 7.79 24.42 -18.87
C LEU A 123 9.31 24.23 -18.70
N PHE A 124 9.86 23.09 -19.10
CA PHE A 124 11.31 22.86 -19.15
C PHE A 124 12.07 23.85 -20.07
N LEU A 125 11.39 24.47 -21.04
CA LEU A 125 11.99 25.46 -21.95
C LEU A 125 11.90 26.90 -21.45
N VAL A 126 10.97 27.19 -20.53
CA VAL A 126 10.60 28.57 -20.15
C VAL A 126 10.91 28.89 -18.69
N ILE A 127 10.88 27.90 -17.79
CA ILE A 127 11.06 28.14 -16.37
C ILE A 127 12.53 28.47 -16.02
N PRO A 128 12.78 29.45 -15.12
CA PRO A 128 14.12 29.70 -14.57
C PRO A 128 14.67 28.48 -13.82
N ARG A 129 15.98 28.27 -13.89
CA ARG A 129 16.73 27.14 -13.32
C ARG A 129 16.42 26.86 -11.84
N ALA A 130 16.10 27.91 -11.08
CA ALA A 130 15.73 27.81 -9.66
C ALA A 130 14.42 27.04 -9.39
N TYR A 131 13.56 26.85 -10.40
CA TYR A 131 12.24 26.23 -10.24
C TYR A 131 12.10 24.89 -10.99
N LEU A 132 13.21 24.20 -11.31
CA LEU A 132 13.20 22.90 -11.99
C LEU A 132 12.43 21.81 -11.25
N ALA A 133 12.23 21.96 -9.93
CA ALA A 133 11.36 21.11 -9.12
C ALA A 133 9.92 21.03 -9.67
N VAL A 134 9.40 22.12 -10.22
CA VAL A 134 8.01 22.21 -10.70
C VAL A 134 7.76 21.31 -11.93
N PRO A 135 8.48 21.47 -13.06
CA PRO A 135 8.28 20.60 -14.22
C PRO A 135 8.60 19.12 -13.93
N ILE A 136 9.57 18.83 -13.04
CA ILE A 136 9.92 17.46 -12.65
C ILE A 136 8.80 16.80 -11.83
N THR A 137 8.20 17.53 -10.88
CA THR A 137 7.06 17.02 -10.09
C THR A 137 5.85 16.79 -10.99
N LEU A 138 5.55 17.73 -11.90
CA LEU A 138 4.45 17.60 -12.86
C LEU A 138 4.67 16.44 -13.84
N ALA A 139 5.90 16.20 -14.29
CA ALA A 139 6.28 15.04 -15.09
C ALA A 139 5.98 13.73 -14.35
N GLY A 140 6.31 13.67 -13.06
CA GLY A 140 5.94 12.57 -12.18
C GLY A 140 4.42 12.35 -12.17
N ILE A 141 3.63 13.40 -11.94
CA ILE A 141 2.16 13.34 -11.92
C ILE A 141 1.60 12.82 -13.24
N ALA A 142 2.07 13.34 -14.37
CA ALA A 142 1.64 12.90 -15.70
C ALA A 142 1.96 11.42 -15.96
N ASP A 143 3.14 10.95 -15.53
CA ASP A 143 3.51 9.54 -15.61
C ASP A 143 2.59 8.66 -14.74
N GLY A 144 2.31 9.11 -13.51
CA GLY A 144 1.40 8.42 -12.61
C GLY A 144 -0.01 8.28 -13.16
N VAL A 145 -0.55 9.34 -13.78
CA VAL A 145 -1.85 9.33 -14.46
C VAL A 145 -1.87 8.27 -15.56
N MET A 146 -0.81 8.20 -16.36
CA MET A 146 -0.70 7.23 -17.45
C MET A 146 -0.65 5.79 -16.95
N PHE A 147 0.20 5.49 -15.95
CA PHE A 147 0.32 4.17 -15.35
C PHE A 147 -0.98 3.67 -14.69
N ALA A 148 -1.85 4.57 -14.25
CA ALA A 148 -3.18 4.21 -13.78
C ALA A 148 -4.18 3.95 -14.93
N ALA A 149 -4.09 4.71 -16.03
CA ALA A 149 -5.10 4.72 -17.08
C ALA A 149 -4.94 3.58 -18.12
N PHE A 150 -3.72 3.33 -18.64
CA PHE A 150 -3.55 2.40 -19.77
C PHE A 150 -3.84 0.90 -19.46
N PRO A 151 -3.55 0.36 -18.25
CA PRO A 151 -3.94 -1.03 -17.93
C PRO A 151 -5.45 -1.18 -17.88
N VAL A 152 -6.15 -0.19 -17.34
CA VAL A 152 -7.62 -0.20 -17.25
C VAL A 152 -8.24 -0.09 -18.65
N LEU A 153 -7.74 0.83 -19.50
CA LEU A 153 -8.20 0.96 -20.88
C LEU A 153 -7.97 -0.31 -21.70
N THR A 154 -6.86 -1.01 -21.48
CA THR A 154 -6.57 -2.30 -22.12
C THR A 154 -7.62 -3.34 -21.75
N ARG A 155 -7.95 -3.45 -20.47
CA ARG A 155 -8.97 -4.39 -19.96
C ARG A 155 -10.36 -4.05 -20.47
N GLU A 156 -10.72 -2.77 -20.47
CA GLU A 156 -12.04 -2.29 -20.92
C GLU A 156 -12.25 -2.44 -22.44
N THR A 157 -11.18 -2.34 -23.22
CA THR A 157 -11.27 -2.36 -24.69
C THR A 157 -11.16 -3.77 -25.26
N PHE A 158 -10.32 -4.62 -24.67
CA PHE A 158 -9.97 -5.94 -25.23
C PHE A 158 -10.37 -7.13 -24.34
N GLY A 159 -11.03 -6.89 -23.21
CA GLY A 159 -11.59 -7.92 -22.34
C GLY A 159 -10.69 -8.36 -21.18
N ALA A 160 -11.34 -8.93 -20.16
CA ALA A 160 -10.67 -9.40 -18.96
C ALA A 160 -10.01 -10.78 -19.12
N ARG A 161 -10.54 -11.63 -20.01
CA ARG A 161 -10.15 -13.05 -20.13
C ARG A 161 -8.73 -13.25 -20.66
N HIS A 162 -8.31 -12.42 -21.62
CA HIS A 162 -6.95 -12.44 -22.19
C HIS A 162 -6.13 -11.21 -21.79
N PHE A 163 -6.53 -10.53 -20.71
CA PHE A 163 -5.94 -9.27 -20.27
C PHE A 163 -4.42 -9.33 -20.17
N GLY A 164 -3.84 -10.38 -19.56
CA GLY A 164 -2.39 -10.50 -19.41
C GLY A 164 -1.61 -10.52 -20.74
N LYS A 165 -2.14 -11.16 -21.79
CA LYS A 165 -1.53 -11.17 -23.14
C LYS A 165 -1.66 -9.81 -23.82
N ASN A 166 -2.86 -9.22 -23.74
CA ASN A 166 -3.17 -7.94 -24.39
C ASN A 166 -2.39 -6.79 -23.73
N PHE A 167 -2.28 -6.81 -22.40
CA PHE A 167 -1.48 -5.89 -21.61
C PHE A 167 0.02 -6.03 -21.87
N GLY A 168 0.52 -7.27 -21.98
CA GLY A 168 1.91 -7.55 -22.34
C GLY A 168 2.28 -6.93 -23.69
N LEU A 169 1.42 -7.06 -24.70
CA LEU A 169 1.63 -6.48 -26.04
C LEU A 169 1.62 -4.94 -26.04
N ILE A 170 0.74 -4.32 -25.25
CA ILE A 170 0.71 -2.85 -25.10
C ILE A 170 1.93 -2.35 -24.33
N SER A 171 2.41 -3.11 -23.33
CA SER A 171 3.58 -2.75 -22.52
C SER A 171 4.87 -2.71 -23.33
N VAL A 172 4.93 -3.37 -24.49
CA VAL A 172 6.05 -3.26 -25.44
C VAL A 172 6.29 -1.79 -25.85
N ALA A 173 5.24 -0.97 -25.91
CA ALA A 173 5.38 0.46 -26.20
C ALA A 173 6.33 1.17 -25.22
N ASN A 174 6.33 0.80 -23.94
CA ASN A 174 7.21 1.37 -22.92
C ASN A 174 8.68 1.01 -23.17
N ALA A 175 8.93 -0.24 -23.59
CA ALA A 175 10.26 -0.75 -23.85
C ALA A 175 10.88 -0.19 -25.13
N LEU A 176 10.05 0.22 -26.10
CA LEU A 176 10.53 0.80 -27.36
C LEU A 176 10.65 2.35 -27.29
N GLY A 177 9.76 3.03 -26.56
CA GLY A 177 9.68 4.49 -26.55
C GLY A 177 10.97 5.19 -26.08
N PHE A 178 11.45 4.90 -24.87
CA PHE A 178 12.64 5.58 -24.36
C PHE A 178 13.95 5.13 -25.04
N PRO A 179 14.32 3.83 -25.07
CA PRO A 179 15.64 3.40 -25.54
C PRO A 179 15.84 3.54 -27.06
N LEU A 180 14.80 3.36 -27.87
CA LEU A 180 14.92 3.35 -29.34
C LEU A 180 14.53 4.67 -30.01
N PHE A 181 13.83 5.54 -29.30
CA PHE A 181 13.26 6.76 -29.90
C PHE A 181 13.71 8.03 -29.18
N TYR A 182 13.54 8.14 -27.86
CA TYR A 182 13.98 9.36 -27.13
C TYR A 182 15.49 9.41 -26.85
N SER A 183 16.11 8.28 -26.52
CA SER A 183 17.54 8.22 -26.16
C SER A 183 18.48 8.59 -27.32
N PRO A 184 18.28 8.15 -28.57
CA PRO A 184 19.12 8.56 -29.69
C PRO A 184 18.98 10.05 -30.02
N VAL A 185 17.81 10.64 -29.86
CA VAL A 185 17.60 12.08 -30.13
C VAL A 185 18.36 12.95 -29.12
N GLY A 186 18.53 12.47 -27.89
CA GLY A 186 19.35 13.14 -26.87
C GLY A 186 20.86 13.05 -27.10
N SER A 187 21.35 12.06 -27.85
CA SER A 187 22.79 11.87 -28.09
C SER A 187 23.34 12.68 -29.27
N PHE A 188 22.49 13.35 -30.07
CA PHE A 188 22.89 14.18 -31.21
C PHE A 188 23.29 15.62 -30.85
N VAL A 189 23.41 15.96 -29.55
CA VAL A 189 23.68 17.32 -29.11
C VAL A 189 25.15 17.53 -28.71
N SER A 190 25.72 18.65 -29.15
CA SER A 190 27.12 19.03 -29.03
C SER A 190 27.66 18.90 -27.59
N ALA A 191 28.57 17.96 -27.37
CA ALA A 191 29.28 17.79 -26.11
C ALA A 191 30.51 18.73 -26.03
N VAL A 192 30.62 19.47 -24.93
CA VAL A 192 31.79 20.29 -24.60
C VAL A 192 32.70 19.49 -23.66
N ARG A 193 34.03 19.61 -23.83
CA ARG A 193 34.99 18.92 -22.96
C ARG A 193 35.23 19.76 -21.71
N VAL A 194 34.79 19.28 -20.55
CA VAL A 194 35.04 19.90 -19.24
C VAL A 194 35.70 18.86 -18.36
N ASP A 195 36.86 19.18 -17.79
CA ASP A 195 37.67 18.27 -16.95
C ASP A 195 38.02 16.93 -17.61
N GLY A 196 38.26 16.93 -18.93
CA GLY A 196 38.58 15.71 -19.69
C GLY A 196 37.38 14.81 -20.03
N VAL A 197 36.20 15.11 -19.49
CA VAL A 197 34.94 14.38 -19.74
C VAL A 197 34.07 15.16 -20.74
N GLN A 198 33.44 14.47 -21.67
CA GLN A 198 32.43 15.08 -22.54
C GLN A 198 31.17 15.34 -21.71
N LYS A 199 30.86 16.62 -21.47
CA LYS A 199 29.65 17.07 -20.79
C LYS A 199 28.82 17.93 -21.72
N CYS A 200 27.51 17.80 -21.63
CA CYS A 200 26.60 18.72 -22.31
C CYS A 200 26.18 19.80 -21.30
N ILE A 201 26.51 21.07 -21.58
CA ILE A 201 26.20 22.21 -20.69
C ILE A 201 25.42 23.27 -21.47
N GLY A 202 24.37 23.80 -20.84
CA GLY A 202 23.52 24.84 -21.39
C GLY A 202 22.18 24.34 -21.91
N ASP A 203 21.29 25.28 -22.22
CA ASP A 203 19.89 24.98 -22.56
C ASP A 203 19.76 24.16 -23.85
N GLU A 204 20.78 24.18 -24.72
CA GLU A 204 20.81 23.45 -25.99
C GLU A 204 20.83 21.92 -25.82
N CYS A 205 21.25 21.38 -24.66
CA CYS A 205 21.40 19.94 -24.41
C CYS A 205 20.12 19.13 -24.52
N PHE A 206 19.04 19.63 -23.92
CA PHE A 206 17.76 18.93 -23.83
C PHE A 206 16.65 19.60 -24.66
N ARG A 207 16.90 20.82 -25.15
CA ARG A 207 16.00 21.59 -26.01
C ARG A 207 15.44 20.81 -27.21
N PRO A 208 16.23 20.07 -28.03
CA PRO A 208 15.67 19.34 -29.17
C PRO A 208 14.74 18.20 -28.72
N VAL A 209 15.04 17.53 -27.60
CA VAL A 209 14.18 16.46 -27.07
C VAL A 209 12.88 17.04 -26.49
N PHE A 210 12.95 18.17 -25.78
CA PHE A 210 11.75 18.84 -25.26
C PHE A 210 10.85 19.34 -26.40
N LEU A 211 11.41 19.94 -27.45
CA LEU A 211 10.65 20.33 -28.65
C LEU A 211 10.04 19.12 -29.37
N LEU A 212 10.76 18.01 -29.46
CA LEU A 212 10.25 16.77 -30.03
C LEU A 212 9.06 16.23 -29.23
N VAL A 213 9.15 16.19 -27.90
CA VAL A 213 8.04 15.74 -27.05
C VAL A 213 6.84 16.66 -27.17
N ILE A 214 7.03 17.98 -27.27
CA ILE A 214 5.93 18.93 -27.51
C ILE A 214 5.22 18.60 -28.83
N ALA A 215 5.94 18.38 -29.92
CA ALA A 215 5.35 18.00 -31.20
C ALA A 215 4.60 16.65 -31.12
N LEU A 216 5.19 15.65 -30.46
CA LEU A 216 4.57 14.33 -30.33
C LEU A 216 3.40 14.31 -29.36
N SER A 217 3.34 15.22 -28.39
CA SER A 217 2.19 15.36 -27.50
C SER A 217 0.91 15.74 -28.26
N VAL A 218 1.03 16.51 -29.36
CA VAL A 218 -0.08 16.83 -30.28
C VAL A 218 -0.52 15.59 -31.06
N VAL A 219 0.44 14.76 -31.52
CA VAL A 219 0.16 13.49 -32.19
C VAL A 219 -0.56 12.52 -31.25
N SER A 220 -0.10 12.44 -30.00
CA SER A 220 -0.74 11.63 -28.96
C SER A 220 -2.17 12.10 -28.65
N LEU A 221 -2.38 13.41 -28.54
CA LEU A 221 -3.72 13.97 -28.34
C LEU A 221 -4.66 13.62 -29.50
N ALA A 222 -4.18 13.69 -30.74
CA ALA A 222 -4.95 13.27 -31.91
C ALA A 222 -5.26 11.76 -31.89
N ALA A 223 -4.31 10.93 -31.46
CA ALA A 223 -4.49 9.48 -31.35
C ALA A 223 -5.50 9.11 -30.25
N SER A 224 -5.43 9.74 -29.09
CA SER A 224 -6.34 9.50 -27.95
C SER A 224 -7.77 9.94 -28.25
N LEU A 225 -7.95 11.08 -28.94
CA LEU A 225 -9.27 11.55 -29.37
C LEU A 225 -9.87 10.64 -30.46
N ARG A 226 -9.07 10.15 -31.40
CA ARG A 226 -9.52 9.16 -32.40
C ARG A 226 -9.90 7.82 -31.76
N PHE A 227 -9.17 7.39 -30.73
CA PHE A 227 -9.54 6.20 -29.94
C PHE A 227 -10.89 6.40 -29.25
N ALA A 228 -11.10 7.57 -28.62
CA ALA A 228 -12.34 7.92 -27.94
C ALA A 228 -13.57 7.92 -28.88
N ALA A 229 -13.40 8.47 -30.10
CA ALA A 229 -14.44 8.47 -31.13
C ALA A 229 -14.83 7.04 -31.55
N ARG A 230 -13.84 6.16 -31.76
CA ARG A 230 -14.07 4.75 -32.14
C ARG A 230 -14.73 3.93 -31.02
N GLN A 231 -14.37 4.19 -29.77
CA GLN A 231 -14.96 3.51 -28.62
C GLN A 231 -16.44 3.90 -28.40
N SER A 232 -16.77 5.17 -28.63
CA SER A 232 -18.14 5.70 -28.50
C SER A 232 -19.08 5.13 -29.57
N TYR A 233 -18.60 4.97 -30.81
CA TYR A 233 -19.34 4.35 -31.91
C TYR A 233 -19.77 2.90 -31.57
N VAL A 234 -18.86 2.08 -31.03
CA VAL A 234 -19.15 0.68 -30.67
C VAL A 234 -20.19 0.56 -29.56
N ARG A 235 -20.15 1.45 -28.55
CA ARG A 235 -21.16 1.47 -27.46
C ARG A 235 -22.56 1.79 -27.99
N LEU A 236 -22.69 2.75 -28.92
CA LEU A 236 -23.96 3.11 -29.55
C LEU A 236 -24.55 1.93 -30.37
N THR A 237 -23.73 1.23 -31.15
CA THR A 237 -24.17 0.02 -31.86
C THR A 237 -24.57 -1.13 -30.93
N GLY A 238 -23.89 -1.31 -29.79
CA GLY A 238 -24.24 -2.34 -28.80
C GLY A 238 -25.57 -2.06 -28.08
N LEU A 239 -25.87 -0.79 -27.80
CA LEU A 239 -27.15 -0.37 -27.23
C LEU A 239 -28.32 -0.57 -28.21
N ALA A 240 -28.11 -0.34 -29.52
CA ALA A 240 -29.13 -0.58 -30.55
C ALA A 240 -29.49 -2.08 -30.71
N VAL A 241 -28.54 -2.99 -30.43
CA VAL A 241 -28.77 -4.45 -30.45
C VAL A 241 -29.52 -4.94 -29.20
N ASN A 242 -29.20 -4.38 -28.02
CA ASN A 242 -29.82 -4.78 -26.75
C ASN A 242 -31.27 -4.28 -26.57
N HIS A 243 -31.71 -3.28 -27.34
CA HIS A 243 -33.09 -2.77 -27.26
C HIS A 243 -34.16 -3.76 -27.79
N ARG A 244 -33.75 -4.90 -28.40
CA ARG A 244 -34.65 -5.99 -28.83
C ARG A 244 -34.89 -7.07 -27.78
N PHE A 245 -34.18 -7.07 -26.65
CA PHE A 245 -34.27 -8.11 -25.64
C PHE A 245 -34.17 -7.49 -24.24
N GLN A 246 -35.30 -7.12 -23.62
CA GLN A 246 -35.43 -7.17 -22.16
C GLN A 246 -36.85 -6.92 -21.65
N VAL A 247 -37.38 -7.93 -20.96
CA VAL A 247 -38.44 -7.85 -19.96
C VAL A 247 -37.81 -8.00 -18.56
N ALA A 248 -38.49 -7.40 -17.59
CA ALA A 248 -38.14 -6.99 -16.23
C ALA A 248 -37.78 -7.99 -15.12
N THR A 249 -36.87 -7.54 -14.22
CA THR A 249 -36.96 -7.70 -12.75
C THR A 249 -36.36 -6.48 -12.01
N ARG A 250 -36.86 -6.19 -10.79
CA ARG A 250 -36.40 -5.08 -9.89
C ARG A 250 -35.44 -5.65 -8.86
N SER A 251 -34.44 -4.87 -8.50
CA SER A 251 -34.00 -4.75 -7.11
C SER A 251 -34.08 -3.29 -6.66
N SER A 252 -34.28 -3.09 -5.36
CA SER A 252 -34.46 -1.81 -4.67
C SER A 252 -33.30 -0.83 -4.90
N MET A 253 -33.64 0.43 -5.20
CA MET A 253 -32.71 1.57 -5.22
C MET A 253 -32.20 1.86 -3.80
N VAL A 254 -30.91 1.62 -3.57
CA VAL A 254 -30.12 2.42 -2.63
C VAL A 254 -29.40 3.48 -3.47
N SER A 255 -29.57 4.75 -3.14
CA SER A 255 -28.89 5.84 -3.84
C SER A 255 -27.38 5.64 -3.72
N SER A 256 -26.67 5.59 -4.85
CA SER A 256 -25.22 5.52 -4.86
C SER A 256 -24.67 6.74 -4.12
N PRO A 257 -23.84 6.57 -3.06
CA PRO A 257 -23.29 7.68 -2.31
C PRO A 257 -22.54 8.63 -3.25
N SER A 258 -22.68 9.93 -3.02
CA SER A 258 -22.07 10.95 -3.89
C SER A 258 -20.56 10.73 -3.99
N LEU A 259 -20.02 11.02 -5.16
CA LEU A 259 -18.60 10.90 -5.44
C LEU A 259 -17.70 11.62 -4.44
N LEU A 260 -18.16 12.80 -4.01
CA LEU A 260 -17.54 13.62 -2.99
C LEU A 260 -17.44 12.84 -1.67
N ARG A 261 -18.51 12.16 -1.24
CA ARG A 261 -18.51 11.34 -0.02
C ARG A 261 -17.50 10.18 -0.11
N ARG A 262 -17.41 9.51 -1.26
CA ARG A 262 -16.43 8.44 -1.50
C ARG A 262 -14.99 8.94 -1.44
N SER A 263 -14.73 10.05 -2.13
CA SER A 263 -13.39 10.64 -2.21
C SER A 263 -12.93 11.19 -0.86
N CYS A 264 -13.82 11.91 -0.15
CA CYS A 264 -13.51 12.42 1.19
C CYS A 264 -13.26 11.27 2.17
N SER A 265 -14.08 10.20 2.13
CA SER A 265 -13.90 9.03 3.03
C SER A 265 -12.56 8.33 2.79
N LEU A 266 -12.19 8.17 1.52
CA LEU A 266 -10.90 7.57 1.16
C LEU A 266 -9.73 8.47 1.57
N LEU A 267 -9.84 9.78 1.33
CA LEU A 267 -8.84 10.76 1.78
C LEU A 267 -8.67 10.74 3.30
N ALA A 268 -9.78 10.71 4.05
CA ALA A 268 -9.74 10.61 5.51
C ALA A 268 -9.02 9.33 5.97
N GLY A 269 -9.33 8.19 5.33
CA GLY A 269 -8.62 6.94 5.60
C GLY A 269 -7.13 7.00 5.26
N VAL A 270 -6.75 7.63 4.15
CA VAL A 270 -5.35 7.81 3.76
C VAL A 270 -4.60 8.68 4.76
N LEU A 271 -5.17 9.81 5.18
CA LEU A 271 -4.56 10.72 6.16
C LEU A 271 -4.39 10.06 7.53
N LEU A 272 -5.39 9.28 7.97
CA LEU A 272 -5.31 8.48 9.18
C LEU A 272 -4.21 7.42 9.08
N MET A 273 -4.19 6.64 8.01
CA MET A 273 -3.18 5.60 7.80
C MET A 273 -1.77 6.20 7.72
N LEU A 274 -1.60 7.34 7.04
CA LEU A 274 -0.33 8.08 7.01
C LEU A 274 0.11 8.47 8.43
N GLY A 275 -0.80 9.00 9.25
CA GLY A 275 -0.55 9.36 10.65
C GLY A 275 -0.13 8.19 11.52
N VAL A 276 -0.87 7.09 11.44
CA VAL A 276 -0.57 5.85 12.18
C VAL A 276 0.77 5.26 11.73
N GLY A 277 1.15 5.50 10.46
CA GLY A 277 2.46 5.19 9.90
C GLY A 277 3.64 5.93 10.54
N SER A 278 3.42 6.98 11.34
CA SER A 278 4.48 7.63 12.15
C SER A 278 5.20 6.65 13.08
N THR A 279 4.56 5.53 13.45
CA THR A 279 5.19 4.43 14.19
C THR A 279 6.37 3.79 13.47
N TYR A 280 6.45 3.90 12.14
CA TYR A 280 7.59 3.42 11.35
C TYR A 280 8.76 4.42 11.34
N ALA A 281 8.55 5.66 11.80
CA ALA A 281 9.58 6.68 11.93
C ALA A 281 10.32 6.63 13.27
N LEU A 282 10.20 5.55 14.06
CA LEU A 282 10.84 5.39 15.38
C LEU A 282 12.35 5.67 15.34
N SER A 283 13.05 5.13 14.35
CA SER A 283 14.50 5.28 14.22
C SER A 283 14.95 6.67 13.78
N ALA A 284 14.04 7.56 13.39
CA ALA A 284 14.37 8.95 13.09
C ALA A 284 14.69 9.75 14.37
N TRP A 285 14.03 9.43 15.50
CA TRP A 285 14.10 10.20 16.75
C TRP A 285 14.53 9.39 17.99
N ASN A 286 14.58 8.05 17.93
CA ASN A 286 14.87 7.22 19.11
C ASN A 286 16.30 7.40 19.65
N ALA A 287 17.28 7.69 18.80
CA ALA A 287 18.65 7.96 19.21
C ALA A 287 18.73 9.26 20.01
N GLN A 288 18.04 10.30 19.54
CA GLN A 288 17.92 11.60 20.19
C GLN A 288 17.17 11.47 21.52
N LEU A 289 16.11 10.66 21.57
CA LEU A 289 15.39 10.41 22.82
C LEU A 289 16.26 9.64 23.83
N LYS A 290 17.06 8.68 23.36
CA LYS A 290 18.01 7.94 24.21
C LYS A 290 19.02 8.90 24.84
N THR A 291 19.58 9.84 24.06
CA THR A 291 20.53 10.84 24.57
C THR A 291 19.86 11.84 25.49
N LEU A 292 18.64 12.30 25.18
CA LEU A 292 17.89 13.27 25.98
C LEU A 292 17.56 12.75 27.38
N LEU A 293 17.22 11.45 27.50
CA LEU A 293 16.81 10.83 28.76
C LEU A 293 17.89 9.97 29.42
N HIS A 294 19.10 9.94 28.86
CA HIS A 294 20.20 9.08 29.29
C HIS A 294 19.79 7.60 29.45
N PHE A 295 18.96 7.10 28.53
CA PHE A 295 18.51 5.71 28.56
C PHE A 295 19.60 4.75 28.15
N THR A 296 19.62 3.57 28.79
CA THR A 296 20.40 2.43 28.32
C THR A 296 19.86 1.92 26.99
N GLN A 297 20.66 1.14 26.25
CA GLN A 297 20.18 0.53 25.00
C GLN A 297 18.92 -0.31 25.23
N ALA A 298 18.91 -1.16 26.27
CA ALA A 298 17.73 -1.93 26.63
C ALA A 298 16.54 -1.03 26.97
N GLY A 299 16.75 0.12 27.61
CA GLY A 299 15.71 1.09 27.91
C GLY A 299 15.03 1.61 26.65
N ILE A 300 15.78 2.15 25.68
CA ILE A 300 15.20 2.70 24.44
C ILE A 300 14.63 1.61 23.52
N SER A 301 15.26 0.44 23.48
CA SER A 301 14.75 -0.71 22.73
C SER A 301 13.46 -1.25 23.35
N THR A 302 13.29 -1.17 24.67
CA THR A 302 12.02 -1.46 25.35
C THR A 302 10.93 -0.48 24.94
N VAL A 303 11.21 0.82 24.91
CA VAL A 303 10.25 1.83 24.42
C VAL A 303 9.78 1.50 23.00
N SER A 304 10.72 1.26 22.10
CA SER A 304 10.44 0.95 20.69
C SER A 304 9.67 -0.37 20.53
N ALA A 305 10.05 -1.40 21.29
CA ALA A 305 9.36 -2.69 21.32
C ALA A 305 7.93 -2.55 21.84
N MET A 306 7.72 -1.76 22.89
CA MET A 306 6.40 -1.52 23.47
C MET A 306 5.48 -0.77 22.50
N THR A 307 5.98 0.20 21.72
CA THR A 307 5.22 0.82 20.62
C THR A 307 4.72 -0.23 19.64
N MET A 308 5.64 -1.07 19.13
CA MET A 308 5.34 -2.11 18.15
C MET A 308 4.42 -3.19 18.73
N LEU A 309 4.59 -3.55 20.00
CA LEU A 309 3.70 -4.47 20.72
C LEU A 309 2.27 -3.93 20.72
N GLY A 310 2.08 -2.66 21.07
CA GLY A 310 0.77 -2.01 21.03
C GLY A 310 0.15 -2.02 19.63
N THR A 311 0.92 -1.69 18.60
CA THR A 311 0.45 -1.64 17.20
C THR A 311 -0.02 -3.01 16.69
N TYR A 312 0.67 -4.10 17.05
CA TYR A 312 0.36 -5.44 16.55
C TYR A 312 -0.52 -6.28 17.49
N MET A 313 -0.74 -5.86 18.74
CA MET A 313 -1.76 -6.45 19.64
C MET A 313 -3.18 -5.95 19.30
N SER A 314 -3.54 -6.06 18.02
CA SER A 314 -4.77 -5.49 17.45
C SER A 314 -6.04 -6.29 17.74
N TYR A 315 -5.94 -7.48 18.37
CA TYR A 315 -7.09 -8.30 18.74
C TYR A 315 -8.04 -7.57 19.71
N ILE A 316 -7.52 -6.98 20.78
CA ILE A 316 -8.33 -6.29 21.79
C ILE A 316 -9.01 -5.04 21.19
N PRO A 317 -8.28 -4.13 20.51
CA PRO A 317 -8.91 -3.04 19.78
C PRO A 317 -9.94 -3.51 18.76
N GLY A 318 -9.72 -4.64 18.07
CA GLY A 318 -10.67 -5.21 17.11
C GLY A 318 -12.00 -5.62 17.76
N VAL A 319 -11.96 -6.33 18.89
CA VAL A 319 -13.18 -6.71 19.63
C VAL A 319 -13.96 -5.48 20.12
N ILE A 320 -13.26 -4.45 20.58
CA ILE A 320 -13.88 -3.20 21.03
C ILE A 320 -14.44 -2.42 19.84
N PHE A 321 -13.71 -2.34 18.74
CA PHE A 321 -14.13 -1.69 17.51
C PHE A 321 -15.41 -2.31 16.95
N ASP A 322 -15.54 -3.64 17.00
CA ASP A 322 -16.75 -4.32 16.56
C ASP A 322 -17.99 -3.91 17.38
N ARG A 323 -17.83 -3.46 18.62
CA ARG A 323 -18.94 -2.95 19.47
C ARG A 323 -19.21 -1.46 19.24
N LEU A 324 -18.15 -0.68 19.14
CA LEU A 324 -18.18 0.78 19.08
C LEU A 324 -18.51 1.31 17.67
N GLY A 325 -18.06 0.61 16.64
CA GLY A 325 -18.15 1.04 15.24
C GLY A 325 -17.16 2.13 14.88
N SER A 326 -16.98 2.36 13.58
CA SER A 326 -15.88 3.16 13.04
C SER A 326 -15.89 4.63 13.48
N TYR A 327 -17.07 5.20 13.70
CA TYR A 327 -17.21 6.59 14.10
C TYR A 327 -16.77 6.77 15.55
N THR A 328 -17.41 6.14 16.55
CA THR A 328 -17.03 6.33 17.97
C THR A 328 -15.57 5.96 18.23
N SER A 329 -15.08 4.90 17.57
CA SER A 329 -13.68 4.49 17.68
C SER A 329 -12.70 5.54 17.17
N VAL A 330 -12.99 6.26 16.07
CA VAL A 330 -12.02 7.23 15.51
C VAL A 330 -11.87 8.47 16.39
N LEU A 331 -12.97 8.99 16.94
CA LEU A 331 -12.92 10.18 17.80
C LEU A 331 -12.33 9.87 19.17
N LEU A 332 -12.73 8.73 19.77
CA LEU A 332 -12.20 8.27 21.05
C LEU A 332 -10.69 8.02 20.95
N SER A 333 -10.24 7.32 19.90
CA SER A 333 -8.81 7.08 19.70
C SER A 333 -8.03 8.36 19.41
N GLY A 334 -8.53 9.27 18.57
CA GLY A 334 -7.88 10.55 18.30
C GLY A 334 -7.68 11.39 19.55
N SER A 335 -8.71 11.48 20.39
CA SER A 335 -8.69 12.24 21.64
C SER A 335 -7.73 11.61 22.65
N ALA A 336 -7.78 10.29 22.83
CA ALA A 336 -6.89 9.56 23.73
C ALA A 336 -5.43 9.61 23.28
N MET A 337 -5.16 9.50 21.97
CA MET A 337 -3.80 9.63 21.43
C MET A 337 -3.24 11.04 21.65
N LEU A 338 -4.05 12.10 21.49
CA LEU A 338 -3.62 13.47 21.79
C LEU A 338 -3.23 13.61 23.26
N VAL A 339 -4.04 13.09 24.19
CA VAL A 339 -3.74 13.14 25.63
C VAL A 339 -2.40 12.47 25.94
N ILE A 340 -2.14 11.31 25.34
CA ILE A 340 -0.86 10.59 25.50
C ILE A 340 0.31 11.42 24.95
N HIS A 341 0.17 12.00 23.75
CA HIS A 341 1.22 12.84 23.16
C HIS A 341 1.47 14.12 23.94
N LEU A 342 0.42 14.76 24.47
CA LEU A 342 0.54 15.91 25.37
C LEU A 342 1.24 15.52 26.67
N ALA A 343 0.89 14.38 27.26
CA ALA A 343 1.53 13.88 28.47
C ALA A 343 3.03 13.57 28.24
N MET A 344 3.38 13.00 27.09
CA MET A 344 4.79 12.78 26.73
C MET A 344 5.51 14.12 26.49
N PHE A 345 4.89 15.06 25.78
CA PHE A 345 5.45 16.40 25.57
C PHE A 345 5.73 17.11 26.89
N THR A 346 4.75 17.17 27.80
CA THR A 346 4.92 17.84 29.09
C THR A 346 5.94 17.13 29.97
N ALA A 347 5.94 15.80 30.01
CA ALA A 347 6.93 15.06 30.78
C ALA A 347 8.35 15.28 30.27
N LEU A 348 8.56 15.32 28.95
CA LEU A 348 9.86 15.59 28.35
C LEU A 348 10.34 17.03 28.57
N GLN A 349 9.43 18.00 28.56
CA GLN A 349 9.77 19.42 28.74
C GLN A 349 10.01 19.82 30.20
N PHE A 350 9.21 19.30 31.13
CA PHE A 350 9.20 19.79 32.51
C PHE A 350 9.84 18.83 33.53
N ALA A 351 9.93 17.54 33.23
CA ALA A 351 10.47 16.54 34.16
C ALA A 351 11.22 15.39 33.46
N PRO A 352 12.20 15.66 32.57
CA PRO A 352 12.89 14.62 31.81
C PRO A 352 13.62 13.61 32.70
N GLU A 353 14.20 14.04 33.83
CA GLU A 353 14.91 13.17 34.77
C GLU A 353 14.02 12.15 35.49
N SER A 354 12.71 12.41 35.56
CA SER A 354 11.74 11.50 36.23
C SER A 354 11.22 10.40 35.30
N LEU A 355 11.53 10.47 34.00
CA LEU A 355 11.00 9.54 33.01
C LEU A 355 11.79 8.23 33.02
N SER A 356 11.12 7.14 33.36
CA SER A 356 11.69 5.79 33.21
C SER A 356 11.43 5.22 31.80
N PRO A 357 12.26 4.28 31.32
CA PRO A 357 12.01 3.58 30.05
C PRO A 357 10.65 2.87 30.02
N LEU A 358 10.20 2.32 31.15
CA LEU A 358 8.89 1.68 31.28
C LEU A 358 7.74 2.71 31.20
N GLY A 359 7.92 3.88 31.81
CA GLY A 359 6.97 4.99 31.72
C GLY A 359 6.77 5.45 30.28
N MET A 360 7.86 5.76 29.57
CA MET A 360 7.80 6.14 28.15
C MET A 360 7.28 4.99 27.28
N GLY A 361 7.72 3.77 27.53
CA GLY A 361 7.30 2.58 26.78
C GLY A 361 5.80 2.27 26.96
N SER A 362 5.25 2.43 28.16
CA SER A 362 3.82 2.23 28.43
C SER A 362 2.95 3.27 27.73
N ALA A 363 3.37 4.55 27.70
CA ALA A 363 2.69 5.59 26.91
C ALA A 363 2.69 5.24 25.41
N MET A 364 3.85 4.82 24.88
CA MET A 364 4.01 4.37 23.50
C MET A 364 3.20 3.10 23.15
N LEU A 365 3.07 2.15 24.10
CA LEU A 365 2.23 0.97 23.94
C LEU A 365 0.76 1.34 23.82
N LEU A 366 0.28 2.25 24.68
CA LEU A 366 -1.08 2.74 24.63
C LEU A 366 -1.35 3.48 23.31
N PHE A 367 -0.39 4.30 22.84
CA PHE A 367 -0.46 4.89 21.51
C PHE A 367 -0.57 3.82 20.40
N GLY A 368 0.27 2.79 20.42
CA GLY A 368 0.21 1.67 19.48
C GLY A 368 -1.15 0.97 19.49
N LEU A 369 -1.70 0.66 20.67
CA LEU A 369 -3.03 0.06 20.81
C LEU A 369 -4.13 0.96 20.23
N LEU A 370 -4.09 2.26 20.53
CA LEU A 370 -5.08 3.23 20.06
C LEU A 370 -5.00 3.43 18.54
N SER A 371 -3.80 3.34 17.97
CA SER A 371 -3.58 3.45 16.53
C SER A 371 -4.32 2.36 15.73
N SER A 372 -4.53 1.18 16.34
CA SER A 372 -5.31 0.08 15.72
C SER A 372 -6.76 0.48 15.43
N PHE A 373 -7.39 1.30 16.28
CA PHE A 373 -8.73 1.82 16.01
C PHE A 373 -8.76 2.71 14.77
N CYS A 374 -7.72 3.53 14.57
CA CYS A 374 -7.60 4.36 13.37
C CYS A 374 -7.43 3.50 12.11
N VAL A 375 -6.68 2.39 12.19
CA VAL A 375 -6.54 1.42 11.10
C VAL A 375 -7.90 0.82 10.75
N PHE A 376 -8.65 0.30 11.72
CA PHE A 376 -9.97 -0.28 11.48
C PHE A 376 -11.00 0.76 11.00
N SER A 377 -11.01 1.95 11.61
CA SER A 377 -11.88 3.08 11.22
C SER A 377 -11.56 3.59 9.82
N SER A 378 -10.34 3.41 9.32
CA SER A 378 -9.98 3.76 7.95
C SER A 378 -10.42 2.69 6.96
N ILE A 379 -10.26 1.41 7.32
CA ILE A 379 -10.49 0.29 6.41
C ILE A 379 -11.99 -0.01 6.25
N VAL A 380 -12.71 -0.20 7.35
CA VAL A 380 -14.07 -0.76 7.34
C VAL A 380 -15.10 0.14 6.64
N PRO A 381 -15.16 1.47 6.88
CA PRO A 381 -16.06 2.37 6.15
C PRO A 381 -15.70 2.45 4.67
N ASN A 382 -14.42 2.43 4.33
CA ASN A 382 -13.99 2.54 2.93
C ASN A 382 -14.22 1.22 2.17
N GLU A 383 -14.06 0.06 2.79
CA GLU A 383 -14.42 -1.21 2.16
C GLU A 383 -15.92 -1.29 1.87
N SER A 384 -16.76 -0.96 2.87
CA SER A 384 -18.21 -0.98 2.71
C SER A 384 -18.73 0.04 1.67
N LEU A 385 -18.07 1.20 1.56
CA LEU A 385 -18.48 2.28 0.65
C LEU A 385 -18.14 2.01 -0.82
N PHE A 386 -17.05 1.28 -1.09
CA PHE A 386 -16.55 0.97 -2.43
C PHE A 386 -16.94 -0.44 -2.92
N GLY A 387 -17.44 -1.30 -2.03
CA GLY A 387 -17.99 -2.62 -2.34
C GLY A 387 -16.94 -3.70 -2.65
N ASP A 388 -17.42 -4.94 -2.79
CA ASP A 388 -16.58 -6.13 -2.95
C ASP A 388 -15.66 -6.11 -4.18
N GLU A 389 -16.04 -5.39 -5.23
CA GLU A 389 -15.28 -5.32 -6.49
C GLU A 389 -14.02 -4.44 -6.39
N ASN A 390 -14.04 -3.40 -5.54
CA ASN A 390 -12.93 -2.44 -5.42
C ASN A 390 -12.17 -2.55 -4.09
N ARG A 391 -12.55 -3.46 -3.19
CA ARG A 391 -11.94 -3.62 -1.86
C ARG A 391 -10.43 -3.80 -1.89
N GLY A 392 -9.88 -4.58 -2.84
CA GLY A 392 -8.45 -4.84 -2.92
C GLY A 392 -7.65 -3.57 -3.23
N LYS A 393 -8.21 -2.70 -4.09
CA LYS A 393 -7.58 -1.42 -4.46
C LYS A 393 -7.61 -0.44 -3.29
N VAL A 394 -8.76 -0.32 -2.62
CA VAL A 394 -8.94 0.52 -1.42
C VAL A 394 -8.00 0.05 -0.31
N MET A 395 -7.93 -1.26 -0.10
CA MET A 395 -7.07 -1.85 0.91
C MET A 395 -5.59 -1.64 0.62
N ALA A 396 -5.17 -1.84 -0.63
CA ALA A 396 -3.80 -1.56 -1.06
C ALA A 396 -3.46 -0.08 -0.89
N ALA A 397 -4.35 0.84 -1.26
CA ALA A 397 -4.14 2.28 -1.12
C ALA A 397 -3.96 2.68 0.35
N LEU A 398 -4.86 2.24 1.23
CA LEU A 398 -4.82 2.54 2.66
C LEU A 398 -3.59 1.93 3.36
N THR A 399 -3.27 0.66 3.08
CA THR A 399 -2.11 -0.02 3.68
C THR A 399 -0.77 0.47 3.13
N SER A 400 -0.75 1.01 1.90
CA SER A 400 0.42 1.71 1.34
C SER A 400 0.63 3.06 2.01
N ALA A 401 -0.46 3.81 2.28
CA ALA A 401 -0.38 5.08 3.02
C ALA A 401 0.22 4.89 4.42
N TYR A 402 -0.10 3.79 5.10
CA TYR A 402 0.53 3.42 6.37
C TYR A 402 2.05 3.27 6.26
N SER A 403 2.55 2.56 5.25
CA SER A 403 4.00 2.39 5.07
C SER A 403 4.69 3.70 4.65
N CYS A 404 4.04 4.52 3.82
CA CYS A 404 4.52 5.83 3.41
C CYS A 404 4.62 6.82 4.59
N GLY A 405 3.76 6.68 5.60
CA GLY A 405 3.78 7.51 6.81
C GLY A 405 5.16 7.55 7.49
N GLY A 406 5.86 6.41 7.56
CA GLY A 406 7.21 6.36 8.13
C GLY A 406 8.20 7.32 7.44
N ALA A 407 8.17 7.38 6.11
CA ALA A 407 9.01 8.29 5.33
C ALA A 407 8.63 9.75 5.55
N PHE A 408 7.32 10.05 5.51
CA PHE A 408 6.81 11.40 5.70
C PHE A 408 7.18 11.96 7.08
N PHE A 409 6.96 11.18 8.13
CA PHE A 409 7.22 11.62 9.50
C PHE A 409 8.72 11.65 9.85
N ALA A 410 9.55 10.78 9.27
CA ALA A 410 11.01 10.88 9.38
C ALA A 410 11.53 12.18 8.74
N PHE A 411 11.01 12.54 7.56
CA PHE A 411 11.34 13.80 6.90
C PHE A 411 10.89 15.02 7.72
N VAL A 412 9.67 14.99 8.26
CA VAL A 412 9.17 16.07 9.12
C VAL A 412 10.05 16.25 10.35
N PHE A 413 10.51 15.17 10.98
CA PHE A 413 11.45 15.27 12.11
C PHE A 413 12.79 15.90 11.71
N HIS A 414 13.35 15.50 10.57
CA HIS A 414 14.64 16.02 10.10
C HIS A 414 14.57 17.48 9.68
N GLU A 415 13.67 17.82 8.74
CA GLU A 415 13.57 19.17 8.17
C GLU A 415 12.78 20.13 9.07
N GLY A 416 11.72 19.64 9.71
CA GLY A 416 10.83 20.47 10.51
C GLY A 416 11.32 20.69 11.94
N PHE A 417 12.05 19.73 12.51
CA PHE A 417 12.51 19.76 13.91
C PHE A 417 14.04 19.68 14.04
N HIS A 418 14.76 19.86 12.92
CA HIS A 418 16.23 19.89 12.84
C HIS A 418 16.93 18.70 13.52
N SER A 419 16.28 17.54 13.55
CA SER A 419 16.77 16.33 14.20
C SER A 419 17.10 16.47 15.69
N SER A 420 16.57 17.49 16.39
CA SER A 420 16.88 17.76 17.80
C SER A 420 15.66 17.88 18.71
N ASP A 421 14.53 18.40 18.22
CA ASP A 421 13.34 18.65 19.04
C ASP A 421 12.35 17.47 19.05
N VAL A 422 12.69 16.43 19.83
CA VAL A 422 11.82 15.26 20.06
C VAL A 422 10.50 15.62 20.74
N PRO A 423 10.46 16.48 21.79
CA PRO A 423 9.19 16.86 22.41
C PRO A 423 8.24 17.55 21.43
N GLY A 424 8.71 18.56 20.70
CA GLY A 424 7.90 19.29 19.72
C GLY A 424 7.36 18.37 18.63
N TYR A 425 8.16 17.40 18.19
CA TYR A 425 7.73 16.38 17.25
C TYR A 425 6.58 15.51 17.77
N PHE A 426 6.62 15.05 19.03
CA PHE A 426 5.50 14.31 19.63
C PHE A 426 4.22 15.15 19.73
N LEU A 427 4.35 16.43 20.08
CA LEU A 427 3.21 17.35 20.07
C LEU A 427 2.60 17.47 18.67
N PHE A 428 3.43 17.62 17.64
CA PHE A 428 2.99 17.68 16.25
C PHE A 428 2.26 16.41 15.81
N VAL A 429 2.82 15.22 16.08
CA VAL A 429 2.20 13.93 15.72
C VAL A 429 0.83 13.78 16.39
N GLY A 430 0.72 14.12 17.68
CA GLY A 430 -0.56 14.07 18.41
C GLY A 430 -1.64 14.98 17.81
N ASN A 431 -1.27 16.22 17.46
CA ASN A 431 -2.19 17.18 16.84
C ASN A 431 -2.59 16.77 15.41
N TYR A 432 -1.64 16.26 14.62
CA TYR A 432 -1.93 15.72 13.30
C TYR A 432 -2.94 14.56 13.37
N LEU A 433 -2.72 13.61 14.28
CA LEU A 433 -3.59 12.45 14.45
C LEU A 433 -4.98 12.86 14.91
N LEU A 434 -5.10 13.81 15.84
CA LEU A 434 -6.40 14.36 16.24
C LEU A 434 -7.12 14.99 15.04
N ALA A 435 -6.43 15.84 14.27
CA ALA A 435 -7.02 16.51 13.11
C ALA A 435 -7.50 15.48 12.05
N ALA A 436 -6.69 14.46 11.77
CA ALA A 436 -7.07 13.35 10.90
C ALA A 436 -8.28 12.57 11.43
N CYS A 437 -8.33 12.31 12.74
CA CYS A 437 -9.47 11.65 13.40
C CYS A 437 -10.75 12.48 13.35
N VAL A 438 -10.67 13.79 13.59
CA VAL A 438 -11.80 14.71 13.50
C VAL A 438 -12.31 14.78 12.06
N PHE A 439 -11.40 14.86 11.09
CA PHE A 439 -11.78 14.82 9.67
C PHE A 439 -12.46 13.50 9.30
N GLY A 440 -11.91 12.36 9.74
CA GLY A 440 -12.54 11.04 9.57
C GLY A 440 -13.91 10.96 10.22
N TRP A 441 -14.07 11.48 11.45
CA TRP A 441 -15.35 11.54 12.16
C TRP A 441 -16.40 12.34 11.39
N CYS A 442 -16.02 13.46 10.77
CA CYS A 442 -16.94 14.30 9.98
C CYS A 442 -17.39 13.63 8.67
N VAL A 443 -16.55 12.77 8.09
CA VAL A 443 -16.72 12.28 6.72
C VAL A 443 -17.20 10.84 6.65
N PHE A 444 -16.84 10.00 7.62
CA PHE A 444 -17.22 8.59 7.61
C PHE A 444 -18.75 8.42 7.68
N ALA A 445 -19.23 7.53 6.83
CA ALA A 445 -20.64 7.21 6.70
C ALA A 445 -21.22 6.65 8.02
N ARG A 446 -22.29 7.26 8.53
CA ARG A 446 -23.12 6.66 9.58
C ARG A 446 -24.07 5.63 8.96
N PRO A 447 -24.17 4.41 9.52
CA PRO A 447 -25.21 3.46 9.12
C PRO A 447 -26.59 4.07 9.35
N LEU A 448 -27.55 3.76 8.47
CA LEU A 448 -28.97 4.09 8.72
C LEU A 448 -29.48 3.18 9.84
N ALA A 449 -30.36 3.70 10.72
CA ALA A 449 -30.87 2.98 11.90
C ALA A 449 -31.46 1.58 11.60
N CYS A 450 -31.95 1.35 10.38
CA CYS A 450 -32.49 0.06 9.94
C CYS A 450 -31.40 -1.00 9.67
N GLU A 451 -30.17 -0.60 9.31
CA GLU A 451 -29.02 -1.50 9.14
C GLU A 451 -28.39 -1.87 10.49
N GLU A 452 -28.50 -1.01 11.51
CA GLU A 452 -28.01 -1.30 12.86
C GLU A 452 -28.72 -2.52 13.48
N ASP A 453 -30.04 -2.61 13.35
CA ASP A 453 -30.83 -3.71 13.94
C ASP A 453 -30.54 -5.07 13.27
N VAL A 454 -30.32 -5.07 11.95
CA VAL A 454 -29.91 -6.28 11.21
C VAL A 454 -28.48 -6.69 11.57
N SER A 455 -27.55 -5.72 11.70
CA SER A 455 -26.17 -5.99 12.10
C SER A 455 -26.06 -6.49 13.56
N LYS A 456 -26.88 -5.94 14.47
CA LYS A 456 -26.98 -6.38 15.88
C LYS A 456 -27.53 -7.80 15.98
N LYS A 457 -28.58 -8.14 15.23
CA LYS A 457 -29.13 -9.51 15.18
C LYS A 457 -28.12 -10.53 14.63
N ARG A 458 -27.31 -10.13 13.64
CA ARG A 458 -26.27 -10.99 13.04
C ARG A 458 -25.03 -11.14 13.94
N ARG A 459 -24.70 -10.12 14.74
CA ARG A 459 -23.61 -10.14 15.74
C ARG A 459 -23.98 -10.91 17.00
N SER A 460 -25.24 -10.87 17.44
CA SER A 460 -25.70 -11.55 18.66
C SER A 460 -25.62 -13.08 18.61
N GLY A 461 -25.67 -13.69 17.42
CA GLY A 461 -25.55 -15.16 17.26
C GLY A 461 -24.11 -15.70 17.31
N SER A 462 -23.10 -14.86 17.61
CA SER A 462 -21.68 -15.21 17.50
C SER A 462 -20.93 -15.28 18.84
N VAL A 463 -21.66 -15.31 19.95
CA VAL A 463 -21.10 -15.48 21.29
C VAL A 463 -21.62 -16.79 21.88
N GLU A 464 -20.97 -17.90 21.53
CA GLU A 464 -20.98 -19.09 22.37
C GLU A 464 -19.53 -19.46 22.66
N PHE A 465 -19.07 -19.10 23.86
CA PHE A 465 -17.82 -19.56 24.42
C PHE A 465 -18.09 -20.96 24.99
N GLY A 466 -18.18 -21.95 24.10
CA GLY A 466 -18.53 -23.31 24.47
C GLY A 466 -17.37 -24.04 25.14
N LEU A 467 -17.31 -23.99 26.47
CA LEU A 467 -16.80 -25.11 27.26
C LEU A 467 -17.81 -26.25 27.07
N GLY A 468 -17.34 -27.44 26.68
CA GLY A 468 -18.18 -28.50 26.14
C GLY A 468 -19.43 -28.83 26.95
N SER A 469 -20.54 -29.02 26.24
CA SER A 469 -21.64 -29.84 26.71
C SER A 469 -22.20 -30.66 25.55
N ILE A 470 -22.30 -31.97 25.79
CA ILE A 470 -22.98 -32.94 24.94
C ILE A 470 -24.47 -32.65 25.04
N SER A 471 -25.14 -32.44 23.91
CA SER A 471 -26.59 -32.59 23.82
C SER A 471 -26.94 -33.42 22.58
N THR A 472 -27.39 -34.63 22.87
CA THR A 472 -28.08 -35.55 21.98
C THR A 472 -29.43 -34.98 21.57
N SER A 473 -29.70 -34.92 20.26
CA SER A 473 -31.05 -35.09 19.72
C SER A 473 -30.98 -35.79 18.36
N SER A 474 -31.51 -37.01 18.36
CA SER A 474 -31.83 -37.83 17.20
C SER A 474 -33.01 -37.24 16.42
N ASP A 475 -32.92 -37.19 15.09
CA ASP A 475 -33.85 -37.87 14.16
C ASP A 475 -33.77 -37.30 12.73
N GLY A 476 -33.76 -38.20 11.74
CA GLY A 476 -34.23 -37.92 10.37
C GLY A 476 -33.19 -37.98 9.25
N GLN A 477 -33.08 -39.15 8.60
CA GLN A 477 -32.34 -39.42 7.36
C GLN A 477 -32.71 -38.52 6.17
N GLY A 478 -31.69 -38.13 5.39
CA GLY A 478 -31.81 -37.61 4.03
C GLY A 478 -30.46 -37.57 3.32
N ASN A 479 -30.10 -38.65 2.62
CA ASN A 479 -28.93 -38.72 1.74
C ASN A 479 -29.16 -37.92 0.46
N GLY A 480 -28.24 -37.02 0.11
CA GLY A 480 -28.21 -36.34 -1.19
C GLY A 480 -27.21 -35.19 -1.27
N ALA A 481 -25.98 -35.50 -1.70
CA ALA A 481 -24.94 -34.58 -2.18
C ALA A 481 -24.74 -33.27 -1.39
N ALA A 482 -23.99 -33.35 -0.29
CA ALA A 482 -23.42 -32.18 0.35
C ALA A 482 -22.41 -31.51 -0.61
N SER A 483 -22.81 -30.37 -1.16
CA SER A 483 -21.89 -29.37 -1.72
C SER A 483 -20.88 -29.01 -0.62
N GLU A 484 -19.61 -29.37 -0.80
CA GLU A 484 -18.50 -28.97 0.08
C GLU A 484 -18.47 -27.44 0.18
N LYS A 485 -19.04 -26.90 1.26
CA LYS A 485 -18.77 -25.52 1.68
C LYS A 485 -17.31 -25.47 2.18
N PRO A 486 -16.52 -24.45 1.82
CA PRO A 486 -15.21 -24.28 2.43
C PRO A 486 -15.40 -24.05 3.94
N ASP A 487 -14.79 -24.89 4.77
CA ASP A 487 -14.84 -24.77 6.23
C ASP A 487 -14.23 -23.43 6.67
N ASP A 488 -15.08 -22.50 7.13
CA ASP A 488 -14.66 -21.23 7.73
C ASP A 488 -14.18 -21.50 9.17
N ILE A 489 -12.89 -21.82 9.35
CA ILE A 489 -12.27 -22.12 10.65
C ILE A 489 -11.86 -20.82 11.37
N THR A 490 -12.13 -20.71 12.67
CA THR A 490 -11.89 -19.48 13.47
C THR A 490 -11.51 -19.82 14.93
N GLY A 491 -10.90 -18.85 15.62
CA GLY A 491 -10.72 -18.91 17.08
C GLY A 491 -9.78 -20.04 17.52
N VAL A 492 -10.17 -20.82 18.52
CA VAL A 492 -9.34 -21.93 19.06
C VAL A 492 -9.10 -23.01 18.01
N ALA A 493 -10.08 -23.27 17.13
CA ALA A 493 -9.92 -24.22 16.04
C ALA A 493 -8.83 -23.80 15.03
N LEU A 494 -8.60 -22.49 14.87
CA LEU A 494 -7.51 -21.98 14.04
C LEU A 494 -6.14 -22.25 14.69
N LEU A 495 -6.03 -22.12 16.01
CA LEU A 495 -4.80 -22.39 16.76
C LEU A 495 -4.42 -23.88 16.75
N THR A 496 -5.40 -24.77 16.58
CA THR A 496 -5.17 -26.21 16.43
C THR A 496 -4.79 -26.62 15.00
N ASP A 497 -4.93 -25.72 14.01
CA ASP A 497 -4.62 -26.03 12.61
C ASP A 497 -3.11 -25.86 12.33
N VAL A 498 -2.48 -26.91 11.80
CA VAL A 498 -1.05 -26.90 11.46
C VAL A 498 -0.72 -25.86 10.38
N ARG A 499 -1.64 -25.58 9.45
CA ARG A 499 -1.46 -24.59 8.37
C ARG A 499 -1.31 -23.18 8.92
N PHE A 500 -1.99 -22.89 10.02
CA PHE A 500 -1.85 -21.62 10.72
C PHE A 500 -0.41 -21.43 11.18
N TRP A 501 0.17 -22.42 11.87
CA TRP A 501 1.54 -22.36 12.37
C TRP A 501 2.60 -22.34 11.25
N MET A 502 2.34 -23.06 10.14
CA MET A 502 3.19 -23.00 8.95
C MET A 502 3.24 -21.61 8.29
N LEU A 503 2.22 -20.77 8.50
CA LEU A 503 2.23 -19.37 8.07
C LEU A 503 2.70 -18.41 9.20
N PHE A 504 2.33 -18.69 10.44
CA PHE A 504 2.69 -17.89 11.62
C PHE A 504 4.21 -17.78 11.77
N ILE A 505 4.94 -18.89 11.64
CA ILE A 505 6.40 -18.93 11.81
C ILE A 505 7.12 -18.06 10.76
N PRO A 506 6.87 -18.19 9.44
CA PRO A 506 7.45 -17.29 8.44
C PRO A 506 7.12 -15.81 8.68
N VAL A 507 5.87 -15.49 9.02
CA VAL A 507 5.44 -14.11 9.30
C VAL A 507 6.19 -13.55 10.50
N MET A 508 6.26 -14.32 11.60
CA MET A 508 7.00 -13.97 12.82
C MET A 508 8.46 -13.64 12.53
N ILE A 509 9.13 -14.47 11.73
CA ILE A 509 10.57 -14.33 11.47
C ILE A 509 10.84 -13.19 10.49
N VAL A 510 10.11 -13.15 9.36
CA VAL A 510 10.40 -12.20 8.29
C VAL A 510 9.98 -10.78 8.65
N ILE A 511 8.76 -10.60 9.15
CA ILE A 511 8.31 -9.27 9.58
C ILE A 511 9.05 -8.87 10.85
N GLY A 512 9.31 -9.81 11.77
CA GLY A 512 10.14 -9.54 12.94
C GLY A 512 11.55 -9.03 12.60
N ALA A 513 12.18 -9.61 11.58
CA ALA A 513 13.48 -9.15 11.08
C ALA A 513 13.43 -7.78 10.41
N GLY A 514 12.37 -7.48 9.65
CA GLY A 514 12.14 -6.16 9.06
C GLY A 514 11.98 -5.07 10.13
N LEU A 515 11.15 -5.34 11.14
CA LEU A 515 10.93 -4.46 12.29
C LEU A 515 12.20 -4.29 13.15
N LEU A 516 13.02 -5.33 13.28
CA LEU A 516 14.35 -5.26 13.92
C LEU A 516 15.22 -4.23 13.23
N VAL A 517 15.36 -4.32 11.91
CA VAL A 517 16.14 -3.37 11.12
C VAL A 517 15.54 -1.98 11.26
N MET A 518 14.26 -1.80 10.95
CA MET A 518 13.58 -0.51 10.97
C MET A 518 13.71 0.23 12.31
N SER A 519 13.54 -0.48 13.43
CA SER A 519 13.57 0.12 14.76
C SER A 519 14.98 0.41 15.26
N ASN A 520 16.01 -0.18 14.66
CA ASN A 520 17.39 -0.05 15.10
C ASN A 520 18.33 0.55 14.04
N VAL A 521 17.82 1.06 12.91
CA VAL A 521 18.65 1.64 11.82
C VAL A 521 19.64 2.67 12.36
N SER A 522 19.19 3.60 13.21
CA SER A 522 20.04 4.62 13.85
C SER A 522 21.21 4.01 14.61
N PHE A 523 20.93 3.02 15.46
CA PHE A 523 21.94 2.32 16.26
C PHE A 523 22.86 1.44 15.41
N ILE A 524 22.37 0.84 14.32
CA ILE A 524 23.17 0.06 13.38
C ILE A 524 24.19 1.00 12.71
N VAL A 525 23.73 2.13 12.18
CA VAL A 525 24.59 3.13 11.53
C VAL A 525 25.61 3.69 12.52
N GLU A 526 25.18 4.08 13.72
CA GLU A 526 26.05 4.61 14.77
C GLU A 526 27.12 3.58 15.19
N SER A 527 26.73 2.32 15.41
CA SER A 527 27.67 1.26 15.83
C SER A 527 28.77 1.01 14.80
N LEU A 528 28.47 1.19 13.51
CA LEU A 528 29.42 0.98 12.43
C LEU A 528 30.24 2.25 12.09
N GLY A 529 30.03 3.36 12.79
CA GLY A 529 30.67 4.64 12.50
C GLY A 529 30.20 5.25 11.16
N GLY A 530 28.97 4.93 10.74
CA GLY A 530 28.37 5.47 9.52
C GLY A 530 27.80 6.88 9.71
N PRO A 531 27.41 7.55 8.60
CA PRO A 531 26.85 8.89 8.65
C PRO A 531 25.43 8.89 9.22
N VAL A 532 25.28 9.28 10.49
CA VAL A 532 23.98 9.32 11.19
C VAL A 532 22.98 10.27 10.52
N GLU A 533 23.47 11.30 9.83
CA GLU A 533 22.65 12.22 9.02
C GLU A 533 21.87 11.52 7.89
N GLN A 534 22.29 10.33 7.46
CA GLN A 534 21.61 9.57 6.39
C GLN A 534 20.47 8.68 6.93
N VAL A 535 20.31 8.55 8.25
CA VAL A 535 19.29 7.68 8.85
C VAL A 535 17.86 8.03 8.39
N PRO A 536 17.42 9.30 8.31
CA PRO A 536 16.09 9.63 7.81
C PRO A 536 15.89 9.18 6.36
N PHE A 537 16.92 9.30 5.52
CA PHE A 537 16.88 8.82 4.14
C PHE A 537 16.80 7.29 4.08
N MET A 538 17.51 6.57 4.95
CA MET A 538 17.40 5.11 5.09
C MET A 538 15.99 4.67 5.50
N VAL A 539 15.36 5.35 6.46
CA VAL A 539 13.98 5.08 6.89
C VAL A 539 12.99 5.36 5.76
N ALA A 540 13.16 6.47 5.04
CA ALA A 540 12.32 6.79 3.89
C ALA A 540 12.46 5.75 2.77
N LEU A 541 13.68 5.33 2.47
CA LEU A 541 13.98 4.30 1.47
C LEU A 541 13.36 2.96 1.86
N PHE A 542 13.47 2.55 3.13
CA PHE A 542 12.81 1.37 3.66
C PHE A 542 11.30 1.41 3.39
N SER A 543 10.64 2.51 3.77
CA SER A 543 9.19 2.70 3.61
C SER A 543 8.73 2.66 2.15
N ILE A 544 9.45 3.34 1.26
CA ILE A 544 9.14 3.37 -0.18
C ILE A 544 9.27 1.96 -0.78
N VAL A 545 10.38 1.29 -0.49
CA VAL A 545 10.65 -0.04 -1.04
C VAL A 545 9.74 -1.11 -0.42
N ASN A 546 9.33 -0.94 0.84
CA ASN A 546 8.29 -1.76 1.48
C ASN A 546 6.94 -1.61 0.78
N THR A 547 6.54 -0.38 0.48
CA THR A 547 5.34 -0.10 -0.32
C THR A 547 5.43 -0.78 -1.70
N LEU A 548 6.58 -0.66 -2.37
CA LEU A 548 6.82 -1.33 -3.66
C LEU A 548 6.73 -2.86 -3.54
N GLY A 549 7.31 -3.46 -2.50
CA GLY A 549 7.25 -4.89 -2.23
C GLY A 549 5.82 -5.40 -2.04
N ARG A 550 4.99 -4.65 -1.30
CA ARG A 550 3.55 -4.95 -1.11
C ARG A 550 2.80 -4.97 -2.44
N LEU A 551 2.98 -3.92 -3.25
CA LEU A 551 2.30 -3.76 -4.54
C LEU A 551 2.78 -4.81 -5.56
N ALA A 552 4.09 -5.00 -5.68
CA ALA A 552 4.71 -5.97 -6.59
C ALA A 552 4.25 -7.38 -6.27
N THR A 553 4.24 -7.77 -5.00
CA THR A 553 3.85 -9.13 -4.62
C THR A 553 2.38 -9.38 -4.82
N GLY A 554 1.51 -8.39 -4.56
CA GLY A 554 0.09 -8.47 -4.91
C GLY A 554 -0.11 -8.75 -6.40
N ALA A 555 0.49 -7.93 -7.27
CA ALA A 555 0.33 -8.05 -8.72
C ALA A 555 0.97 -9.32 -9.30
N VAL A 556 2.22 -9.64 -8.90
CA VAL A 556 2.95 -10.79 -9.43
C VAL A 556 2.36 -12.11 -8.95
N SER A 557 1.93 -12.19 -7.68
CA SER A 557 1.28 -13.40 -7.17
C SER A 557 -0.02 -13.68 -7.93
N ASP A 558 -0.83 -12.67 -8.24
CA ASP A 558 -2.06 -12.83 -9.04
C ASP A 558 -1.80 -13.37 -10.46
N LEU A 559 -0.72 -12.93 -11.12
CA LEU A 559 -0.35 -13.41 -12.45
C LEU A 559 0.13 -14.87 -12.43
N LEU A 560 0.81 -15.28 -11.37
CA LEU A 560 1.46 -16.58 -11.25
C LEU A 560 0.66 -17.60 -10.44
N LEU A 561 -0.47 -17.22 -9.86
CA LEU A 561 -1.36 -18.03 -9.02
C LEU A 561 -1.82 -19.34 -9.65
N THR A 562 -1.95 -19.36 -10.98
CA THR A 562 -2.33 -20.56 -11.74
C THR A 562 -1.22 -21.61 -11.76
N ARG A 563 0.03 -21.20 -11.55
CA ARG A 563 1.22 -22.05 -11.62
C ARG A 563 1.87 -22.28 -10.25
N TYR A 564 1.81 -21.31 -9.35
CA TYR A 564 2.46 -21.33 -8.04
C TYR A 564 1.50 -20.89 -6.92
N PRO A 565 1.29 -21.71 -5.87
CA PRO A 565 0.63 -21.29 -4.63
C PRO A 565 1.30 -20.07 -4.00
N ARG A 566 0.51 -19.18 -3.36
CA ARG A 566 1.02 -17.94 -2.77
C ARG A 566 2.03 -18.17 -1.63
N ALA A 567 2.02 -19.33 -0.99
CA ALA A 567 3.03 -19.70 0.01
C ALA A 567 4.47 -19.72 -0.55
N TYR A 568 4.67 -19.89 -1.87
CA TYR A 568 6.01 -19.73 -2.46
C TYR A 568 6.53 -18.28 -2.41
N PHE A 569 5.64 -17.28 -2.45
CA PHE A 569 6.02 -15.87 -2.33
C PHE A 569 6.43 -15.52 -0.90
N ALA A 570 5.75 -16.11 0.10
CA ALA A 570 6.18 -16.05 1.49
C ALA A 570 7.57 -16.69 1.67
N GLY A 571 7.82 -17.84 1.02
CA GLY A 571 9.15 -18.47 0.99
C GLY A 571 10.21 -17.61 0.30
N ALA A 572 9.87 -16.97 -0.83
CA ALA A 572 10.78 -16.05 -1.53
C ALA A 572 11.14 -14.84 -0.65
N SER A 573 10.17 -14.29 0.09
CA SER A 573 10.41 -13.23 1.07
C SER A 573 11.35 -13.68 2.21
N ALA A 574 11.22 -14.92 2.69
CA ALA A 574 12.16 -15.48 3.67
C ALA A 574 13.59 -15.61 3.13
N VAL A 575 13.75 -16.04 1.87
CA VAL A 575 15.07 -16.08 1.20
C VAL A 575 15.65 -14.68 1.04
N LEU A 576 14.84 -13.73 0.57
CA LEU A 576 15.27 -12.32 0.45
C LEU A 576 15.72 -11.77 1.80
N THR A 577 14.99 -12.07 2.88
CA THR A 577 15.36 -11.66 4.24
C THR A 577 16.69 -12.26 4.66
N ALA A 578 16.94 -13.55 4.41
CA ALA A 578 18.24 -14.16 4.69
C ALA A 578 19.38 -13.48 3.92
N ILE A 579 19.18 -13.20 2.62
CA ILE A 579 20.15 -12.48 1.79
C ILE A 579 20.40 -11.09 2.36
N THR A 580 19.35 -10.34 2.73
CA THR A 580 19.47 -9.01 3.32
C THR A 580 20.37 -9.02 4.57
N GLN A 581 20.21 -9.99 5.45
CA GLN A 581 21.05 -10.08 6.66
C GLN A 581 22.50 -10.44 6.35
N VAL A 582 22.74 -11.29 5.33
CA VAL A 582 24.10 -11.56 4.83
C VAL A 582 24.74 -10.28 4.28
N VAL A 583 23.97 -9.47 3.56
CA VAL A 583 24.45 -8.18 3.03
C VAL A 583 24.80 -7.24 4.19
N PHE A 584 23.98 -7.13 5.25
CA PHE A 584 24.32 -6.35 6.45
C PHE A 584 25.65 -6.76 7.09
N LEU A 585 25.99 -8.05 7.08
CA LEU A 585 27.25 -8.56 7.62
C LEU A 585 28.46 -8.30 6.71
N SER A 586 28.23 -8.04 5.42
CA SER A 586 29.28 -8.04 4.40
C SER A 586 29.63 -6.63 3.88
N VAL A 587 28.69 -5.69 3.92
CA VAL A 587 28.89 -4.36 3.32
C VAL A 587 29.54 -3.37 4.29
N PRO A 588 30.37 -2.44 3.80
CA PRO A 588 30.91 -1.36 4.63
C PRO A 588 29.82 -0.33 5.01
N PRO A 589 30.06 0.54 6.01
CA PRO A 589 29.08 1.49 6.52
C PRO A 589 28.51 2.45 5.46
N SER A 590 29.29 2.78 4.43
CA SER A 590 28.88 3.64 3.32
C SER A 590 27.82 3.02 2.40
N TRP A 591 27.64 1.70 2.44
CA TRP A 591 26.70 0.96 1.60
C TRP A 591 25.44 0.48 2.35
N LEU A 592 25.23 0.93 3.60
CA LEU A 592 24.09 0.49 4.43
C LEU A 592 22.71 0.83 3.84
N LEU A 593 22.62 1.75 2.88
CA LEU A 593 21.39 2.02 2.14
C LEU A 593 20.85 0.79 1.41
N LEU A 594 21.73 -0.03 0.84
CA LEU A 594 21.35 -1.22 0.09
C LEU A 594 20.64 -2.27 0.98
N PRO A 595 21.23 -2.78 2.07
CA PRO A 595 20.55 -3.77 2.91
C PRO A 595 19.31 -3.21 3.61
N VAL A 596 19.26 -1.91 3.94
CA VAL A 596 18.03 -1.28 4.47
C VAL A 596 16.89 -1.31 3.43
N ALA A 597 17.17 -0.96 2.17
CA ALA A 597 16.19 -1.07 1.09
C ALA A 597 15.72 -2.51 0.87
N MET A 598 16.64 -3.47 0.90
CA MET A 598 16.33 -4.89 0.76
C MET A 598 15.46 -5.42 1.91
N ALA A 599 15.70 -4.95 3.15
CA ALA A 599 14.88 -5.27 4.32
C ALA A 599 13.44 -4.74 4.14
N GLY A 600 13.32 -3.50 3.67
CA GLY A 600 12.03 -2.89 3.32
C GLY A 600 11.29 -3.73 2.29
N PHE A 601 11.97 -4.11 1.21
CA PHE A 601 11.39 -4.93 0.15
C PHE A 601 10.91 -6.29 0.65
N SER A 602 11.76 -7.03 1.38
CA SER A 602 11.44 -8.38 1.84
C SER A 602 10.27 -8.37 2.83
N GLU A 603 10.25 -7.43 3.77
CA GLU A 603 9.11 -7.19 4.66
C GLU A 603 7.84 -6.85 3.86
N GLY A 604 7.94 -5.97 2.86
CA GLY A 604 6.83 -5.58 2.00
C GLY A 604 6.22 -6.76 1.24
N VAL A 605 7.06 -7.67 0.71
CA VAL A 605 6.62 -8.91 0.06
C VAL A 605 5.82 -9.78 1.03
N MET A 606 6.28 -9.94 2.27
CA MET A 606 5.55 -10.72 3.28
C MET A 606 4.22 -10.07 3.64
N PHE A 607 4.20 -8.76 3.92
CA PHE A 607 2.98 -8.00 4.23
C PHE A 607 1.95 -8.02 3.08
N GLY A 608 2.41 -8.05 1.83
CA GLY A 608 1.53 -8.21 0.67
C GLY A 608 0.96 -9.62 0.53
N THR A 609 1.66 -10.64 1.04
CA THR A 609 1.31 -12.06 0.82
C THR A 609 0.45 -12.64 1.93
N PHE A 610 0.85 -12.47 3.20
CA PHE A 610 0.26 -13.22 4.30
C PHE A 610 -1.25 -12.94 4.50
N PRO A 611 -1.77 -11.71 4.37
CA PRO A 611 -3.21 -11.47 4.54
C PRO A 611 -4.03 -12.22 3.49
N VAL A 612 -3.47 -12.36 2.28
CA VAL A 612 -4.12 -13.09 1.20
C VAL A 612 -4.10 -14.59 1.44
N ILE A 613 -2.99 -15.15 1.96
CA ILE A 613 -2.92 -16.56 2.35
C ILE A 613 -3.93 -16.87 3.46
N ILE A 614 -4.08 -16.01 4.48
CA ILE A 614 -5.09 -16.20 5.55
C ILE A 614 -6.47 -16.37 4.93
N ARG A 615 -6.83 -15.47 4.03
CA ARG A 615 -8.11 -15.48 3.33
C ARG A 615 -8.31 -16.75 2.50
N GLU A 616 -7.29 -17.18 1.76
CA GLU A 616 -7.36 -18.36 0.91
C GLU A 616 -7.46 -19.67 1.73
N GLU A 617 -6.84 -19.74 2.90
CA GLU A 617 -6.78 -20.95 3.72
C GLU A 617 -7.89 -21.10 4.76
N PHE A 618 -8.36 -19.99 5.31
CA PHE A 618 -9.27 -19.96 6.47
C PHE A 618 -10.58 -19.22 6.21
N GLY A 619 -10.81 -18.82 4.95
CA GLY A 619 -12.07 -18.22 4.53
C GLY A 619 -12.23 -16.74 4.85
N LEU A 620 -13.38 -16.20 4.44
CA LEU A 620 -13.65 -14.76 4.45
C LEU A 620 -14.53 -14.30 5.60
N GLN A 621 -15.41 -15.17 6.09
CA GLN A 621 -16.43 -14.77 7.06
C GLN A 621 -15.84 -14.27 8.38
N HIS A 622 -14.64 -14.73 8.73
CA HIS A 622 -13.96 -14.40 10.00
C HIS A 622 -12.55 -13.81 9.79
N PHE A 623 -12.32 -13.15 8.67
CA PHE A 623 -11.02 -12.59 8.28
C PHE A 623 -10.40 -11.69 9.37
N GLY A 624 -11.17 -10.78 10.00
CA GLY A 624 -10.65 -9.88 11.03
C GLY A 624 -10.10 -10.60 12.27
N LYS A 625 -10.77 -11.66 12.73
CA LYS A 625 -10.31 -12.49 13.86
C LYS A 625 -9.05 -13.26 13.49
N ASN A 626 -9.04 -13.87 12.30
CA ASN A 626 -7.92 -14.68 11.81
C ASN A 626 -6.69 -13.81 11.50
N PHE A 627 -6.90 -12.61 10.94
CA PHE A 627 -5.86 -11.60 10.71
C PHE A 627 -5.28 -11.07 12.02
N GLY A 628 -6.13 -10.73 13.00
CA GLY A 628 -5.66 -10.29 14.32
C GLY A 628 -4.86 -11.37 15.04
N LEU A 629 -5.30 -12.64 14.98
CA LEU A 629 -4.60 -13.76 15.59
C LEU A 629 -3.25 -14.06 14.92
N LEU A 630 -3.18 -14.02 13.57
CA LEU A 630 -1.91 -14.18 12.87
C LEU A 630 -0.99 -12.97 13.05
N SER A 631 -1.54 -11.76 13.19
CA SER A 631 -0.74 -10.53 13.42
C SER A 631 0.02 -10.58 14.76
N LEU A 632 -0.39 -11.41 15.72
CA LEU A 632 0.40 -11.70 16.92
C LEU A 632 1.78 -12.29 16.60
N ALA A 633 1.96 -12.91 15.43
CA ALA A 633 3.28 -13.31 14.95
C ALA A 633 4.26 -12.15 14.91
N ASN A 634 3.81 -10.93 14.55
CA ASN A 634 4.65 -9.74 14.52
C ASN A 634 5.04 -9.29 15.94
N CYS A 635 4.12 -9.41 16.92
CA CYS A 635 4.40 -9.16 18.34
C CYS A 635 5.45 -10.13 18.88
N VAL A 636 5.29 -11.42 18.58
CA VAL A 636 6.22 -12.45 19.02
C VAL A 636 7.58 -12.24 18.36
N GLY A 637 7.60 -11.97 17.05
CA GLY A 637 8.80 -11.84 16.25
C GLY A 637 9.72 -10.71 16.74
N TYR A 638 9.23 -9.46 16.77
CA TYR A 638 10.08 -8.32 17.10
C TYR A 638 10.02 -7.89 18.58
N PRO A 639 8.89 -7.38 19.11
CA PRO A 639 8.84 -6.91 20.49
C PRO A 639 9.24 -7.92 21.56
N LEU A 640 8.84 -9.20 21.41
CA LEU A 640 9.05 -10.23 22.43
C LEU A 640 10.31 -11.08 22.21
N PHE A 641 10.85 -11.12 20.99
CA PHE A 641 11.99 -11.98 20.66
C PHE A 641 13.19 -11.19 20.13
N PHE A 642 13.12 -10.60 18.93
CA PHE A 642 14.29 -9.94 18.34
C PHE A 642 14.74 -8.67 19.07
N SER A 643 13.84 -7.89 19.67
CA SER A 643 14.23 -6.66 20.39
C SER A 643 15.00 -6.96 21.69
N PRO A 644 14.52 -7.84 22.60
CA PRO A 644 15.30 -8.25 23.76
C PRO A 644 16.63 -8.91 23.38
N LEU A 645 16.63 -9.76 22.35
CA LEU A 645 17.85 -10.39 21.84
C LEU A 645 18.87 -9.36 21.35
N ALA A 646 18.44 -8.39 20.53
CA ALA A 646 19.31 -7.33 20.04
C ALA A 646 19.86 -6.44 21.16
N SER A 647 19.01 -6.11 22.13
CA SER A 647 19.42 -5.34 23.32
C SER A 647 20.46 -6.09 24.15
N TYR A 648 20.24 -7.39 24.38
CA TYR A 648 21.15 -8.25 25.13
C TYR A 648 22.53 -8.33 24.46
N VAL A 649 22.56 -8.61 23.14
CA VAL A 649 23.82 -8.67 22.37
C VAL A 649 24.54 -7.33 22.37
N TYR A 650 23.80 -6.23 22.17
CA TYR A 650 24.38 -4.89 22.15
C TYR A 650 25.03 -4.54 23.50
N GLN A 651 24.37 -4.82 24.62
CA GLN A 651 24.90 -4.48 25.95
C GLN A 651 26.08 -5.35 26.38
N HIS A 652 26.05 -6.64 26.07
CA HIS A 652 27.10 -7.59 26.49
C HIS A 652 28.28 -7.69 25.52
N SER A 653 28.28 -6.90 24.45
CA SER A 653 29.42 -6.81 23.54
C SER A 653 30.62 -6.22 24.26
N ALA A 654 31.80 -6.83 24.07
CA ALA A 654 33.08 -6.29 24.56
C ALA A 654 33.44 -4.93 23.94
N ALA A 655 32.72 -4.52 22.90
CA ALA A 655 32.90 -3.24 22.24
C ALA A 655 31.97 -2.12 22.77
N THR A 656 31.22 -2.39 23.83
CA THR A 656 30.38 -1.40 24.51
C THR A 656 31.21 -0.50 25.41
N ARG A 657 31.05 0.81 25.24
CA ARG A 657 31.75 1.86 25.99
C ARG A 657 30.77 2.97 26.35
N THR A 658 30.97 3.59 27.50
CA THR A 658 30.24 4.80 27.89
C THR A 658 30.86 6.02 27.21
N VAL A 659 30.07 6.71 26.39
CA VAL A 659 30.44 7.97 25.70
C VAL A 659 29.37 8.99 26.06
N ASP A 660 29.79 10.15 26.57
CA ASP A 660 28.89 11.22 27.04
C ASP A 660 27.86 10.76 28.08
N GLY A 661 28.26 9.84 28.97
CA GLY A 661 27.38 9.27 29.99
C GLY A 661 26.36 8.23 29.46
N VAL A 662 26.43 7.86 28.18
CA VAL A 662 25.51 6.90 27.55
C VAL A 662 26.28 5.68 27.03
N GLU A 663 25.74 4.48 27.26
CA GLU A 663 26.31 3.23 26.72
C GLU A 663 26.11 3.14 25.20
N LYS A 664 27.22 3.05 24.46
CA LYS A 664 27.26 2.87 23.01
C LYS A 664 28.13 1.65 22.66
N CYS A 665 27.68 0.85 21.71
CA CYS A 665 28.41 -0.30 21.19
C CYS A 665 28.99 0.03 19.81
N PHE A 666 30.26 -0.32 19.59
CA PHE A 666 30.97 -0.06 18.33
C PHE A 666 31.41 -1.35 17.62
N GLY A 667 31.34 -1.35 16.30
CA GLY A 667 31.74 -2.46 15.44
C GLY A 667 30.62 -3.45 15.14
N THR A 668 30.94 -4.42 14.28
CA THR A 668 29.99 -5.41 13.75
C THR A 668 29.44 -6.36 14.82
N GLN A 669 30.11 -6.47 15.97
CA GLN A 669 29.72 -7.36 17.07
C GLN A 669 28.42 -6.93 17.76
N CYS A 670 27.98 -5.68 17.58
CA CYS A 670 26.79 -5.13 18.24
C CYS A 670 25.47 -5.70 17.69
N PHE A 671 25.39 -5.92 16.37
CA PHE A 671 24.20 -6.48 15.70
C PHE A 671 24.48 -7.73 14.89
N GLY A 672 25.75 -8.02 14.57
CA GLY A 672 26.15 -9.15 13.75
C GLY A 672 25.61 -10.50 14.23
N PRO A 673 25.73 -10.85 15.53
CA PRO A 673 25.18 -12.11 16.04
C PRO A 673 23.65 -12.22 15.84
N VAL A 674 22.92 -11.11 15.97
CA VAL A 674 21.46 -11.08 15.76
C VAL A 674 21.13 -11.33 14.29
N PHE A 675 21.89 -10.75 13.36
CA PHE A 675 21.72 -11.00 11.93
C PHE A 675 21.98 -12.47 11.58
N VAL A 676 22.97 -13.12 12.21
CA VAL A 676 23.21 -14.57 12.05
C VAL A 676 22.01 -15.40 12.54
N VAL A 677 21.43 -15.05 13.70
CA VAL A 677 20.22 -15.72 14.20
C VAL A 677 19.07 -15.58 13.20
N VAL A 678 18.85 -14.39 12.62
CA VAL A 678 17.82 -14.18 11.61
C VAL A 678 18.07 -15.02 10.35
N ILE A 679 19.32 -15.17 9.89
CA ILE A 679 19.67 -16.01 8.73
C ILE A 679 19.26 -17.47 9.00
N VAL A 680 19.61 -18.01 10.17
CA VAL A 680 19.29 -19.39 10.54
C VAL A 680 17.76 -19.59 10.63
N LEU A 681 17.07 -18.67 11.28
CA LEU A 681 15.60 -18.73 11.39
C LEU A 681 14.91 -18.57 10.04
N SER A 682 15.48 -17.79 9.11
CA SER A 682 14.93 -17.64 7.76
C SER A 682 14.90 -18.96 6.98
N ALA A 683 15.82 -19.90 7.27
CA ALA A 683 15.77 -21.26 6.71
C ALA A 683 14.55 -22.05 7.22
N VAL A 684 14.20 -21.89 8.50
CA VAL A 684 12.99 -22.48 9.09
C VAL A 684 11.73 -21.86 8.45
N ALA A 685 11.70 -20.54 8.29
CA ALA A 685 10.63 -19.84 7.61
C ALA A 685 10.44 -20.33 6.15
N LEU A 686 11.54 -20.58 5.44
CA LEU A 686 11.50 -21.16 4.09
C LEU A 686 10.94 -22.59 4.11
N ALA A 687 11.38 -23.43 5.04
CA ALA A 687 10.89 -24.80 5.17
C ALA A 687 9.37 -24.85 5.44
N CYS A 688 8.88 -24.05 6.38
CA CYS A 688 7.44 -23.91 6.67
C CYS A 688 6.66 -23.43 5.44
N SER A 689 7.17 -22.42 4.73
CA SER A 689 6.53 -21.87 3.52
C SER A 689 6.46 -22.89 2.38
N VAL A 690 7.53 -23.67 2.17
CA VAL A 690 7.56 -24.74 1.17
C VAL A 690 6.62 -25.89 1.54
N GLN A 691 6.53 -26.25 2.83
CA GLN A 691 5.58 -27.26 3.31
C GLN A 691 4.13 -26.81 3.10
N LEU A 692 3.81 -25.56 3.47
CA LEU A 692 2.49 -24.97 3.22
C LEU A 692 2.17 -24.96 1.71
N ALA A 693 3.11 -24.55 0.87
CA ALA A 693 2.93 -24.57 -0.59
C ALA A 693 2.68 -25.99 -1.14
N ARG A 694 3.34 -27.01 -0.59
CA ARG A 694 3.11 -28.42 -0.96
C ARG A 694 1.70 -28.88 -0.57
N LEU A 695 1.23 -28.52 0.63
CA LEU A 695 -0.14 -28.83 1.08
C LEU A 695 -1.19 -28.14 0.19
N GLN A 696 -0.98 -26.85 -0.10
CA GLN A 696 -1.84 -26.07 -1.01
C GLN A 696 -1.92 -26.70 -2.40
N ARG A 697 -0.78 -27.15 -2.94
CA ARG A 697 -0.72 -27.79 -4.25
C ARG A 697 -1.46 -29.12 -4.29
N ARG A 698 -1.33 -29.94 -3.23
CA ARG A 698 -2.05 -31.21 -3.11
C ARG A 698 -3.56 -30.98 -3.10
N ARG A 699 -4.07 -30.04 -2.30
CA ARG A 699 -5.51 -29.74 -2.24
C ARG A 699 -6.08 -29.18 -3.54
N LYS A 700 -5.40 -28.22 -4.20
CA LYS A 700 -5.84 -27.73 -5.52
C LYS A 700 -5.89 -28.85 -6.56
N PHE A 701 -4.95 -29.78 -6.55
CA PHE A 701 -4.97 -30.94 -7.45
C PHE A 701 -6.19 -31.85 -7.22
N TYR A 702 -6.54 -32.13 -5.96
CA TYR A 702 -7.76 -32.89 -5.61
C TYR A 702 -9.05 -32.18 -6.05
N SER A 703 -9.16 -30.87 -5.83
CA SER A 703 -10.33 -30.09 -6.25
C SER A 703 -10.51 -30.06 -7.78
N TYR A 704 -9.43 -30.07 -8.56
CA TYR A 704 -9.50 -30.18 -10.03
C TYR A 704 -9.84 -31.60 -10.53
N GLN A 705 -9.49 -32.66 -9.78
CA GLN A 705 -9.86 -34.03 -10.15
C GLN A 705 -11.35 -34.33 -9.92
N GLN A 706 -11.98 -33.72 -8.90
CA GLN A 706 -13.44 -33.81 -8.71
C GLN A 706 -14.27 -33.07 -9.78
N ILE A 707 -13.64 -32.15 -10.54
CA ILE A 707 -14.30 -31.37 -11.60
C ILE A 707 -14.21 -32.07 -12.98
N ARG A 708 -13.48 -33.19 -13.10
CA ARG A 708 -13.57 -34.04 -14.30
C ARG A 708 -14.65 -35.10 -14.09
N PRO A 709 -15.70 -35.13 -14.93
CA PRO A 709 -16.74 -36.16 -14.86
C PRO A 709 -16.19 -37.57 -15.10
#